data_AF-A0A9P8JXY0-F1
#
_entry.id   AF-A0A9P8JXY0-F1
#
_cell.length_a   1.000
_cell.length_b   1.000
_cell.length_c   1.000
_cell.angle_alpha   90.00
_cell.angle_beta   90.00
_cell.angle_gamma   90.00
#
_symmetry.space_group_name_H-M   'P 1'
#
loop_
_entity.id
_entity.type
_entity.pdbx_description
1 polymer ?
#
loop_
_entity_poly.entity_id
_entity_poly.type
_entity_poly.pdbx_seq_one_letter_code
_entity_poly.pdbx_strand_id
1 'polypeptide(L)'
;MYCQKCRTPLKLDSSLDHLNPSSFKILVDSTPSLPSHTPQPPKTLAARERRDIYDKAAQNAGPAQQKRSIPAPQKTATNFNPAMSYVMLSESQLGPLSPEEPSPSKKFLEKDAKSPDQHDSTSLSAEMEKSLRLWEILSSRSDIDHPICSECTDLLLAGLQQRQTTANRERQAYADFLKKAKVDVPSEEEQRQAREALAAAKQQEQKALEKLEALEAEKAAMEEEIAALNREEAELEEEEAAFWRERNEFDDTVSKFREQNDSLLNQLQFDTKLLETLQRTNVYNDSFCIDHDGPFGTINGLRLGKLADHSVEWPEINAAWGLCVLLLTVVAEKLSYTFHGYRPLPIGSTSKIEKLEYPANDQSRTGKPKITTLDLFCNSDLPLGLGFLHRGFDNAMVAFLECLRQLGEHVEQSPSYVGAPALSRKLPYKISKDKIGDNSIKLGTFNQEEAWTRACKYTLTCCKFLLAHASHVDDLKQDGQTARIGTGLAHIASRDRGESSLRSKGSEVPLYHKSLRRTSATSACLFTWTVAYNNSTLASSLAFSDREMFIHEWMENQIGNSPNRSAITLLCRRPDIKWRPDVVMDLDDANGGIGNVRGNIFDFLSLAILTGSSIMLPNFQSRSAADLSALWNGKIPFNTFFDTDHFVATFAAACPKMDIYMPSKDHSLVPALQNCYGMPSMRLDIHPETLDTPTPNTPKGAVENFNHWLSVQPDYDPKKTTLVIVGRSLWEGLDTRALPAAVRRDFGGSLRLIPEVRRLAAIVTYNLALKYHLHSIDPRLPYYKSAFLGAHLRTESDARAAGWLNDEGAAAHANYTGQTDAYLSQAVEHDLSVIYVASGNTSEISRFAEKAWQLHSFNVTSKSDLLSGSDLEALEDLSWDQQGLVDYEVLRRGSSLAGFARSSFAFNIAITRNEFVDVNQEALWLRPEHLKKEDVAFEDGLSKIWGRFPWQEKRMLRGAWP
;
A
#
# COMPACT_ATOMS: atom_id res chain seq x y z
N MET A 1 39.03 -87.62 70.71
CA MET A 1 39.36 -86.41 69.92
C MET A 1 38.17 -85.44 69.97
N TYR A 2 38.14 -84.38 69.16
CA TYR A 2 36.99 -83.47 69.02
C TYR A 2 36.63 -83.33 67.54
N CYS A 3 35.36 -83.11 67.22
CA CYS A 3 34.91 -82.76 65.88
C CYS A 3 35.46 -81.37 65.51
N GLN A 4 36.20 -81.22 64.41
CA GLN A 4 36.80 -79.93 64.09
C GLN A 4 35.76 -78.84 63.78
N LYS A 5 34.60 -79.26 63.23
CA LYS A 5 33.50 -78.39 62.77
C LYS A 5 32.55 -77.92 63.88
N CYS A 6 32.19 -78.77 64.85
CA CYS A 6 31.28 -78.41 65.97
C CYS A 6 31.91 -78.53 67.37
N ARG A 7 33.16 -79.00 67.49
CA ARG A 7 33.92 -79.14 68.74
C ARG A 7 33.32 -80.09 69.81
N THR A 8 32.25 -80.81 69.49
CA THR A 8 31.76 -81.96 70.28
C THR A 8 32.86 -83.03 70.44
N PRO A 9 33.05 -83.62 71.64
CA PRO A 9 34.01 -84.71 71.85
C PRO A 9 33.64 -85.95 71.01
N LEU A 10 34.64 -86.49 70.32
CA LEU A 10 34.53 -87.71 69.51
C LEU A 10 35.23 -88.87 70.20
N LYS A 11 34.46 -89.92 70.49
CA LYS A 11 34.96 -91.27 70.72
C LYS A 11 35.27 -91.90 69.34
N LEU A 12 36.43 -92.54 69.19
CA LEU A 12 36.71 -93.34 67.99
C LEU A 12 35.90 -94.64 68.03
N ASP A 13 35.62 -95.19 66.85
CA ASP A 13 35.12 -96.56 66.74
C ASP A 13 36.27 -97.55 66.91
N SER A 14 36.03 -98.65 67.62
CA SER A 14 37.04 -99.66 67.95
C SER A 14 37.66 -100.38 66.74
N SER A 15 37.04 -100.28 65.56
CA SER A 15 37.65 -100.74 64.30
C SER A 15 38.93 -99.96 63.90
N LEU A 16 39.14 -98.75 64.44
CA LEU A 16 40.31 -97.92 64.16
C LEU A 16 41.48 -98.14 65.13
N ASP A 17 41.25 -98.80 66.27
CA ASP A 17 42.28 -99.04 67.29
C ASP A 17 43.33 -100.08 66.84
N HIS A 18 43.00 -100.93 65.86
CA HIS A 18 43.86 -102.01 65.35
C HIS A 18 44.07 -101.95 63.83
N LEU A 19 44.35 -100.76 63.29
CA LEU A 19 44.69 -100.57 61.88
C LEU A 19 46.01 -101.24 61.49
N ASN A 20 45.92 -102.39 60.80
CA ASN A 20 47.08 -103.00 60.13
C ASN A 20 47.55 -102.11 58.94
N PRO A 21 48.81 -102.24 58.48
CA PRO A 21 49.36 -101.37 57.45
C PRO A 21 48.61 -101.40 56.11
N SER A 22 48.05 -102.55 55.73
CA SER A 22 47.26 -102.70 54.51
C SER A 22 45.92 -101.97 54.62
N SER A 23 45.21 -102.10 55.75
CA SER A 23 43.97 -101.36 56.02
C SER A 23 44.20 -99.85 56.09
N PHE A 24 45.29 -99.40 56.72
CA PHE A 24 45.68 -97.99 56.70
C PHE A 24 45.92 -97.48 55.27
N LYS A 25 46.69 -98.24 54.47
CA LYS A 25 46.94 -97.88 53.07
C LYS A 25 45.65 -97.85 52.24
N ILE A 26 44.75 -98.82 52.41
CA ILE A 26 43.45 -98.84 51.72
C ILE A 26 42.61 -97.62 52.09
N LEU A 27 42.56 -97.23 53.36
CA LEU A 27 41.84 -96.02 53.80
C LEU A 27 42.47 -94.73 53.25
N VAL A 28 43.79 -94.67 53.05
CA VAL A 28 44.45 -93.54 52.38
C VAL A 28 44.20 -93.56 50.86
N ASP A 29 44.38 -94.69 50.19
CA ASP A 29 44.28 -94.81 48.72
C ASP A 29 42.83 -94.76 48.20
N SER A 30 41.83 -94.99 49.06
CA SER A 30 40.40 -94.80 48.74
C SER A 30 39.91 -93.36 48.92
N THR A 31 40.76 -92.43 49.40
CA THR A 31 40.42 -91.00 49.39
C THR A 31 40.56 -90.43 47.98
N PRO A 32 39.56 -89.71 47.44
CA PRO A 32 39.62 -89.21 46.07
C PRO A 32 40.65 -88.08 45.96
N SER A 33 41.81 -88.37 45.36
CA SER A 33 42.74 -87.33 44.93
C SER A 33 42.05 -86.45 43.89
N LEU A 34 41.82 -85.17 44.21
CA LEU A 34 41.41 -84.16 43.22
C LEU A 34 42.42 -84.16 42.06
N PRO A 35 42.01 -84.52 40.83
CA PRO A 35 42.94 -84.55 39.70
C PRO A 35 43.36 -83.12 39.38
N SER A 36 44.66 -82.85 39.48
CA SER A 36 45.25 -81.57 39.08
C SER A 36 45.21 -81.43 37.56
N HIS A 37 44.04 -81.11 37.01
CA HIS A 37 43.88 -80.77 35.61
C HIS A 37 44.70 -79.52 35.29
N THR A 38 45.89 -79.72 34.73
CA THR A 38 46.62 -78.68 34.01
C THR A 38 45.66 -78.04 33.01
N PRO A 39 45.35 -76.73 33.11
CA PRO A 39 44.31 -76.12 32.28
C PRO A 39 44.72 -76.21 30.82
N GLN A 40 43.89 -76.85 29.98
CA GLN A 40 44.16 -76.89 28.54
C GLN A 40 44.21 -75.46 27.99
N PRO A 41 45.12 -75.14 27.05
CA PRO A 41 45.26 -73.80 26.53
C PRO A 41 43.95 -73.32 25.88
N PRO A 42 43.48 -72.09 26.19
CA PRO A 42 42.21 -71.58 25.70
C PRO A 42 42.16 -71.52 24.16
N LYS A 43 41.19 -72.25 23.60
CA LYS A 43 41.02 -72.49 22.15
C LYS A 43 40.29 -71.36 21.41
N THR A 44 39.83 -70.33 22.11
CA THR A 44 39.09 -69.18 21.54
C THR A 44 39.55 -67.86 22.17
N LEU A 45 39.44 -66.75 21.43
CA LEU A 45 39.86 -65.41 21.88
C LEU A 45 39.12 -64.98 23.16
N ALA A 46 37.78 -65.08 23.19
CA ALA A 46 36.98 -64.78 24.38
C ALA A 46 37.20 -65.75 25.58
N ALA A 47 38.04 -66.78 25.44
CA ALA A 47 38.53 -67.60 26.54
C ALA A 47 39.99 -67.29 26.91
N ARG A 48 40.78 -66.68 26.00
CA ARG A 48 42.06 -66.02 26.31
C ARG A 48 41.81 -64.75 27.10
N GLU A 49 41.03 -63.81 26.59
CA GLU A 49 40.75 -62.53 27.23
C GLU A 49 40.23 -62.68 28.68
N ARG A 50 39.26 -63.58 28.91
CA ARG A 50 38.76 -63.86 30.26
C ARG A 50 39.80 -64.54 31.15
N ARG A 51 40.72 -65.32 30.58
CA ARG A 51 41.86 -65.88 31.32
C ARG A 51 42.92 -64.81 31.60
N ASP A 52 43.23 -63.93 30.65
CA ASP A 52 44.17 -62.82 30.82
C ASP A 52 43.65 -61.82 31.88
N ILE A 53 42.33 -61.60 31.94
CA ILE A 53 41.67 -60.83 33.01
C ILE A 53 41.77 -61.56 34.36
N TYR A 54 41.51 -62.87 34.41
CA TYR A 54 41.63 -63.66 35.63
C TYR A 54 43.07 -63.73 36.14
N ASP A 55 44.04 -64.00 35.28
CA ASP A 55 45.46 -64.11 35.62
C ASP A 55 46.04 -62.72 36.01
N LYS A 56 45.58 -61.60 35.41
CA LYS A 56 45.86 -60.22 35.87
C LYS A 56 45.25 -59.90 37.24
N ALA A 57 44.05 -60.39 37.53
CA ALA A 57 43.42 -60.23 38.84
C ALA A 57 44.15 -61.08 39.90
N ALA A 58 44.53 -62.31 39.56
CA ALA A 58 45.27 -63.22 40.43
C ALA A 58 46.69 -62.73 40.75
N GLN A 59 47.36 -62.00 39.84
CA GLN A 59 48.64 -61.33 40.10
C GLN A 59 48.57 -60.30 41.24
N ASN A 60 47.38 -59.74 41.52
CA ASN A 60 47.14 -58.80 42.61
C ASN A 60 46.50 -59.46 43.86
N ALA A 61 46.33 -60.79 43.85
CA ALA A 61 45.84 -61.51 45.03
C ALA A 61 46.97 -61.70 46.06
N GLY A 62 46.77 -61.18 47.27
CA GLY A 62 47.72 -61.36 48.37
C GLY A 62 47.93 -62.84 48.74
N PRO A 63 49.07 -63.19 49.36
CA PRO A 63 49.44 -64.58 49.62
C PRO A 63 48.42 -65.30 50.50
N ALA A 64 48.04 -66.51 50.11
CA ALA A 64 47.04 -67.31 50.79
C ALA A 64 47.44 -67.59 52.25
N GLN A 65 46.59 -67.17 53.20
CA GLN A 65 46.81 -67.37 54.64
C GLN A 65 46.63 -68.83 55.04
N GLN A 66 47.68 -69.64 54.89
CA GLN A 66 47.69 -71.01 55.42
C GLN A 66 47.99 -71.06 56.93
N LYS A 67 47.47 -72.12 57.55
CA LYS A 67 47.61 -72.51 58.98
C LYS A 67 46.90 -71.60 59.98
N ARG A 68 45.68 -71.98 60.34
CA ARG A 68 44.99 -71.55 61.57
C ARG A 68 44.91 -72.71 62.57
N SER A 69 46.04 -73.06 63.18
CA SER A 69 46.04 -73.99 64.33
C SER A 69 45.40 -73.29 65.53
N ILE A 70 44.32 -73.84 66.08
CA ILE A 70 43.55 -73.24 67.18
C ILE A 70 43.64 -74.15 68.41
N PRO A 71 44.28 -73.70 69.51
CA PRO A 71 44.34 -74.45 70.77
C PRO A 71 42.98 -74.74 71.42
N ALA A 72 42.98 -75.61 72.43
CA ALA A 72 41.79 -75.90 73.22
C ALA A 72 41.29 -74.66 74.01
N PRO A 73 39.97 -74.49 74.18
CA PRO A 73 39.40 -73.27 74.76
C PRO A 73 39.62 -73.17 76.27
N GLN A 74 40.34 -72.14 76.72
CA GLN A 74 40.33 -71.70 78.12
C GLN A 74 39.11 -70.81 78.41
N LYS A 75 38.56 -70.92 79.62
CA LYS A 75 37.38 -70.17 80.06
C LYS A 75 37.77 -68.87 80.77
N THR A 76 37.48 -67.72 80.18
CA THR A 76 37.30 -66.44 80.88
C THR A 76 36.23 -65.62 80.17
N ALA A 77 35.38 -64.94 80.93
CA ALA A 77 34.34 -64.06 80.41
C ALA A 77 34.75 -62.59 80.51
N THR A 78 34.24 -61.74 79.61
CA THR A 78 33.47 -60.52 79.96
C THR A 78 32.82 -59.88 78.73
N ASN A 79 31.72 -59.17 78.99
CA ASN A 79 30.87 -58.42 78.05
C ASN A 79 31.64 -57.43 77.14
N PHE A 80 31.14 -57.14 75.94
CA PHE A 80 30.27 -55.96 75.72
C PHE A 80 29.50 -56.03 74.38
N ASN A 81 28.71 -54.98 74.08
CA ASN A 81 27.45 -55.07 73.32
C ASN A 81 27.55 -54.51 71.87
N PRO A 82 26.78 -55.00 70.88
CA PRO A 82 26.93 -54.60 69.48
C PRO A 82 25.95 -53.50 69.05
N ALA A 83 26.41 -52.24 69.03
CA ALA A 83 25.68 -51.14 68.38
C ALA A 83 26.61 -49.96 68.02
N MET A 84 27.15 -49.96 66.78
CA MET A 84 27.33 -48.78 65.92
C MET A 84 27.68 -49.27 64.51
N SER A 85 27.13 -48.62 63.48
CA SER A 85 27.46 -48.89 62.07
C SER A 85 28.33 -47.78 61.50
N TYR A 86 29.20 -48.13 60.56
CA TYR A 86 29.71 -47.18 59.57
C TYR A 86 30.03 -47.91 58.26
N VAL A 87 29.86 -47.21 57.14
CA VAL A 87 30.15 -47.71 55.80
C VAL A 87 31.07 -46.70 55.12
N MET A 88 32.19 -47.19 54.56
CA MET A 88 33.05 -46.43 53.67
C MET A 88 33.07 -47.12 52.31
N LEU A 89 32.84 -46.35 51.24
CA LEU A 89 33.14 -46.76 49.88
C LEU A 89 34.50 -46.19 49.48
N SER A 90 35.21 -46.89 48.61
CA SER A 90 36.60 -46.62 48.27
C SER A 90 36.72 -45.77 47.00
N GLU A 91 37.61 -44.77 47.03
CA GLU A 91 38.05 -44.04 45.84
C GLU A 91 38.95 -44.90 44.95
N SER A 92 38.94 -44.63 43.64
CA SER A 92 39.78 -45.30 42.64
C SER A 92 40.23 -44.27 41.59
N GLN A 93 41.37 -43.61 41.83
CA GLN A 93 41.99 -42.70 40.86
C GLN A 93 43.52 -42.79 40.86
N LEU A 94 44.09 -42.35 39.73
CA LEU A 94 45.50 -42.16 39.41
C LEU A 94 46.34 -43.42 39.12
N GLY A 95 47.25 -43.26 38.15
CA GLY A 95 47.97 -44.33 37.44
C GLY A 95 49.49 -44.26 37.57
N PRO A 96 50.24 -45.03 36.75
CA PRO A 96 51.55 -45.55 37.13
C PRO A 96 52.76 -44.89 36.43
N LEU A 97 53.96 -45.14 36.98
CA LEU A 97 55.24 -45.00 36.28
C LEU A 97 56.11 -46.25 36.48
N SER A 98 56.25 -47.00 35.38
CA SER A 98 57.43 -47.64 34.76
C SER A 98 58.61 -48.24 35.58
N PRO A 99 59.37 -49.20 34.97
CA PRO A 99 60.00 -50.29 35.72
C PRO A 99 61.53 -50.41 35.55
N GLU A 100 62.14 -51.39 36.22
CA GLU A 100 63.39 -52.01 35.78
C GLU A 100 63.51 -53.50 36.21
N GLU A 101 64.04 -54.33 35.31
CA GLU A 101 64.56 -55.70 35.54
C GLU A 101 66.11 -55.60 35.75
N PRO A 102 66.97 -56.65 35.95
CA PRO A 102 66.74 -58.10 35.68
C PRO A 102 67.48 -59.18 36.55
N SER A 103 66.84 -60.35 36.67
CA SER A 103 67.51 -61.67 36.50
C SER A 103 68.54 -62.14 37.61
N PRO A 104 69.33 -63.25 37.47
CA PRO A 104 69.13 -64.39 38.39
C PRO A 104 70.40 -65.05 38.99
N SER A 105 70.25 -66.07 39.85
CA SER A 105 70.94 -67.40 39.72
C SER A 105 70.70 -68.37 40.90
N LYS A 106 71.17 -69.62 40.72
CA LYS A 106 70.91 -70.83 41.54
C LYS A 106 71.93 -71.05 42.67
N LYS A 107 71.54 -71.78 43.73
CA LYS A 107 72.27 -72.89 44.44
C LYS A 107 71.61 -73.18 45.82
N PHE A 108 71.91 -74.25 46.59
CA PHE A 108 72.14 -75.71 46.40
C PHE A 108 72.49 -76.32 47.79
N LEU A 109 72.49 -77.66 47.97
CA LEU A 109 73.17 -78.44 49.04
C LEU A 109 72.49 -78.38 50.46
N GLU A 110 72.10 -79.51 51.10
CA GLU A 110 72.87 -80.52 51.90
C GLU A 110 73.09 -80.09 53.38
N LYS A 111 73.21 -80.94 54.44
CA LYS A 111 73.05 -82.41 54.67
C LYS A 111 73.00 -82.70 56.20
N ASP A 112 72.89 -83.99 56.59
CA ASP A 112 73.43 -84.62 57.82
C ASP A 112 72.86 -84.22 59.22
N ALA A 113 72.97 -85.02 60.31
CA ALA A 113 73.07 -86.49 60.47
C ALA A 113 72.92 -86.95 61.95
N LYS A 114 72.57 -88.25 62.13
CA LYS A 114 72.81 -89.16 63.29
C LYS A 114 71.93 -89.08 64.58
N SER A 115 71.96 -90.23 65.27
CA SER A 115 71.17 -90.75 66.41
C SER A 115 71.98 -90.66 67.75
N PRO A 116 71.68 -91.32 68.92
CA PRO A 116 70.82 -92.51 69.19
C PRO A 116 69.93 -92.50 70.48
N ASP A 117 69.20 -93.61 70.70
CA ASP A 117 68.75 -94.22 71.99
C ASP A 117 67.75 -93.47 72.93
N GLN A 118 66.82 -94.09 73.68
CA GLN A 118 66.28 -95.48 73.71
C GLN A 118 64.91 -95.59 74.44
N HIS A 119 64.29 -96.78 74.39
CA HIS A 119 63.23 -97.36 75.27
C HIS A 119 61.74 -96.88 75.27
N ASP A 120 60.88 -97.78 74.78
CA ASP A 120 59.60 -98.25 75.36
C ASP A 120 58.52 -97.27 75.88
N SER A 121 57.83 -96.64 74.94
CA SER A 121 56.40 -96.27 75.10
C SER A 121 55.57 -96.57 73.83
N THR A 122 56.00 -97.55 73.04
CA THR A 122 55.93 -97.53 71.56
C THR A 122 54.68 -98.11 70.90
N SER A 123 53.73 -98.69 71.64
CA SER A 123 52.46 -99.20 71.05
C SER A 123 51.40 -98.09 70.96
N LEU A 124 50.83 -97.69 72.11
CA LEU A 124 49.70 -96.76 72.20
C LEU A 124 49.99 -95.37 71.61
N SER A 125 51.22 -94.84 71.74
CA SER A 125 51.57 -93.56 71.10
C SER A 125 51.63 -93.70 69.58
N ALA A 126 52.19 -94.79 69.06
CA ALA A 126 52.28 -95.04 67.61
C ALA A 126 50.90 -95.39 67.01
N GLU A 127 50.00 -96.02 67.76
CA GLU A 127 48.60 -96.23 67.36
C GLU A 127 47.83 -94.90 67.29
N MET A 128 47.94 -94.07 68.32
CA MET A 128 47.33 -92.73 68.32
C MET A 128 47.93 -91.82 67.24
N GLU A 129 49.25 -91.88 67.00
CA GLU A 129 49.91 -91.13 65.93
C GLU A 129 49.50 -91.62 64.54
N LYS A 130 49.35 -92.94 64.31
CA LYS A 130 48.76 -93.46 63.06
C LYS A 130 47.34 -92.92 62.85
N SER A 131 46.49 -92.91 63.88
CA SER A 131 45.14 -92.35 63.78
C SER A 131 45.19 -90.85 63.43
N LEU A 132 46.04 -90.07 64.10
CA LEU A 132 46.24 -88.64 63.81
C LEU A 132 46.75 -88.40 62.39
N ARG A 133 47.75 -89.16 61.93
CA ARG A 133 48.26 -89.09 60.54
C ARG A 133 47.18 -89.47 59.52
N LEU A 134 46.25 -90.38 59.81
CA LEU A 134 45.13 -90.68 58.94
C LEU A 134 44.21 -89.45 58.78
N TRP A 135 43.85 -88.79 59.88
CA TRP A 135 43.01 -87.58 59.84
C TRP A 135 43.73 -86.36 59.23
N GLU A 136 45.06 -86.25 59.41
CA GLU A 136 45.88 -85.25 58.73
C GLU A 136 45.92 -85.49 57.21
N ILE A 137 46.16 -86.72 56.77
CA ILE A 137 46.12 -87.09 55.35
C ILE A 137 44.73 -86.83 54.75
N LEU A 138 43.65 -87.20 55.45
CA LEU A 138 42.28 -86.89 55.04
C LEU A 138 42.05 -85.38 54.88
N SER A 139 42.42 -84.58 55.88
CA SER A 139 42.27 -83.11 55.86
C SER A 139 43.20 -82.42 54.86
N SER A 140 44.27 -83.09 54.42
CA SER A 140 45.17 -82.59 53.36
C SER A 140 44.65 -82.87 51.94
N ARG A 141 43.64 -83.75 51.81
CA ARG A 141 43.07 -84.22 50.53
C ARG A 141 41.61 -83.79 50.30
N SER A 142 40.97 -83.19 51.31
CA SER A 142 39.63 -82.61 51.23
C SER A 142 39.64 -81.17 51.76
N ASP A 143 38.69 -80.34 51.34
CA ASP A 143 38.53 -78.97 51.86
C ASP A 143 37.90 -78.93 53.28
N ILE A 144 38.13 -79.96 54.09
CA ILE A 144 37.40 -80.25 55.33
C ILE A 144 38.37 -80.73 56.42
N ASP A 145 38.48 -79.99 57.51
CA ASP A 145 39.21 -80.46 58.69
C ASP A 145 38.50 -81.68 59.32
N HIS A 146 39.18 -82.82 59.34
CA HIS A 146 38.74 -84.05 59.98
C HIS A 146 39.43 -84.25 61.36
N PRO A 147 38.88 -85.06 62.28
CA PRO A 147 37.61 -85.79 62.21
C PRO A 147 36.37 -84.90 62.43
N ILE A 148 35.21 -85.39 61.99
CA ILE A 148 33.89 -84.76 62.17
C ILE A 148 32.88 -85.75 62.75
N CYS A 149 31.82 -85.28 63.42
CA CYS A 149 30.71 -86.13 63.89
C CYS A 149 29.74 -86.49 62.75
N SER A 150 28.89 -87.50 63.00
CA SER A 150 27.80 -87.92 62.10
C SER A 150 26.93 -86.75 61.65
N GLU A 151 26.34 -86.00 62.60
CA GLU A 151 25.49 -84.84 62.31
C GLU A 151 26.18 -83.79 61.41
N CYS A 152 27.48 -83.55 61.64
CA CYS A 152 28.28 -82.64 60.82
C CYS A 152 28.59 -83.19 59.42
N THR A 153 28.61 -84.52 59.28
CA THR A 153 28.74 -85.26 58.01
C THR A 153 27.42 -85.23 57.25
N ASP A 154 26.28 -85.45 57.90
CA ASP A 154 24.96 -85.41 57.27
C ASP A 154 24.64 -84.01 56.73
N LEU A 155 24.91 -82.97 57.52
CA LEU A 155 24.84 -81.57 57.08
C LEU A 155 25.81 -81.25 55.92
N LEU A 156 26.96 -81.92 55.86
CA LEU A 156 27.91 -81.78 54.76
C LEU A 156 27.40 -82.49 53.49
N LEU A 157 26.88 -83.70 53.61
CA LEU A 157 26.30 -84.48 52.52
C LEU A 157 25.10 -83.75 51.91
N ALA A 158 24.20 -83.19 52.71
CA ALA A 158 23.09 -82.35 52.24
C ALA A 158 23.60 -81.11 51.46
N GLY A 159 24.61 -80.40 51.99
CA GLY A 159 25.24 -79.27 51.31
C GLY A 159 25.95 -79.66 50.00
N LEU A 160 26.58 -80.83 49.95
CA LEU A 160 27.20 -81.38 48.75
C LEU A 160 26.16 -81.81 47.71
N GLN A 161 25.04 -82.40 48.11
CA GLN A 161 23.90 -82.71 47.22
C GLN A 161 23.27 -81.43 46.65
N GLN A 162 23.16 -80.36 47.44
CA GLN A 162 22.70 -79.06 46.95
C GLN A 162 23.69 -78.46 45.93
N ARG A 163 25.00 -78.51 46.21
CA ARG A 163 26.04 -78.10 45.25
C ARG A 163 26.01 -78.95 43.97
N GLN A 164 25.84 -80.27 44.09
CA GLN A 164 25.75 -81.20 42.96
C GLN A 164 24.52 -80.95 42.09
N THR A 165 23.36 -80.62 42.68
CA THR A 165 22.14 -80.29 41.92
C THR A 165 22.24 -78.93 41.24
N THR A 166 22.86 -77.93 41.86
CA THR A 166 23.20 -76.65 41.20
C THR A 166 24.17 -76.85 40.04
N ALA A 167 25.31 -77.53 40.26
CA ALA A 167 26.30 -77.82 39.22
C ALA A 167 25.71 -78.66 38.07
N ASN A 168 24.76 -79.57 38.35
CA ASN A 168 24.04 -80.30 37.31
C ASN A 168 23.08 -79.42 36.50
N ARG A 169 22.44 -78.42 37.12
CA ARG A 169 21.62 -77.41 36.40
C ARG A 169 22.49 -76.53 35.52
N GLU A 170 23.63 -76.06 36.01
CA GLU A 170 24.63 -75.31 35.23
C GLU A 170 25.15 -76.15 34.06
N ARG A 171 25.59 -77.39 34.32
CA ARG A 171 26.00 -78.36 33.29
C ARG A 171 24.92 -78.58 32.23
N GLN A 172 23.65 -78.63 32.63
CA GLN A 172 22.53 -78.77 31.70
C GLN A 172 22.31 -77.50 30.88
N ALA A 173 22.33 -76.32 31.50
CA ALA A 173 22.24 -75.04 30.80
C ALA A 173 23.39 -74.84 29.80
N TYR A 174 24.63 -75.19 30.17
CA TYR A 174 25.77 -75.22 29.26
C TYR A 174 25.60 -76.25 28.16
N ALA A 175 25.09 -77.45 28.45
CA ALA A 175 24.84 -78.48 27.44
C ALA A 175 23.77 -78.05 26.42
N ASP A 176 22.71 -77.37 26.86
CA ASP A 176 21.63 -76.91 25.99
C ASP A 176 22.00 -75.63 25.23
N PHE A 177 22.81 -74.73 25.82
CA PHE A 177 23.46 -73.65 25.08
C PHE A 177 24.43 -74.20 24.02
N LEU A 178 25.22 -75.22 24.35
CA LEU A 178 26.19 -75.85 23.43
C LEU A 178 25.51 -76.71 22.36
N LYS A 179 24.28 -77.20 22.58
CA LYS A 179 23.40 -77.72 21.52
C LYS A 179 22.93 -76.59 20.60
N LYS A 180 22.39 -75.50 21.14
CA LYS A 180 21.95 -74.34 20.34
C LYS A 180 23.09 -73.80 19.48
N ALA A 181 24.23 -73.47 20.08
CA ALA A 181 25.44 -73.03 19.37
C ALA A 181 26.11 -74.08 18.45
N LYS A 182 25.57 -75.31 18.36
CA LYS A 182 25.93 -76.33 17.35
C LYS A 182 24.90 -76.45 16.23
N VAL A 183 23.68 -75.97 16.43
CA VAL A 183 22.62 -75.85 15.42
C VAL A 183 22.70 -74.47 14.76
N ASP A 184 22.94 -73.42 15.54
CA ASP A 184 23.22 -72.04 15.12
C ASP A 184 24.65 -71.87 14.53
N VAL A 185 25.25 -72.92 13.97
CA VAL A 185 26.51 -72.82 13.21
C VAL A 185 26.14 -72.41 11.79
N PRO A 186 26.42 -71.16 11.35
CA PRO A 186 25.93 -70.70 10.05
C PRO A 186 26.61 -71.49 8.93
N SER A 187 25.82 -71.93 7.97
CA SER A 187 26.29 -72.62 6.77
C SER A 187 27.30 -71.75 5.99
N GLU A 188 28.13 -72.38 5.15
CA GLU A 188 29.11 -71.64 4.34
C GLU A 188 28.44 -70.59 3.44
N GLU A 189 27.20 -70.83 3.02
CA GLU A 189 26.36 -69.92 2.24
C GLU A 189 25.84 -68.74 3.08
N GLU A 190 25.33 -68.96 4.30
CA GLU A 190 24.95 -67.86 5.21
C GLU A 190 26.17 -67.01 5.60
N GLN A 191 27.34 -67.64 5.79
CA GLN A 191 28.59 -66.91 6.00
C GLN A 191 29.04 -66.13 4.76
N ARG A 192 28.79 -66.65 3.55
CA ARG A 192 29.07 -65.94 2.29
C ARG A 192 28.17 -64.71 2.17
N GLN A 193 26.86 -64.89 2.35
CA GLN A 193 25.88 -63.80 2.35
C GLN A 193 26.18 -62.74 3.42
N ALA A 194 26.58 -63.14 4.63
CA ALA A 194 26.98 -62.21 5.68
C ALA A 194 28.26 -61.41 5.33
N ARG A 195 29.24 -62.03 4.66
CA ARG A 195 30.45 -61.33 4.17
C ARG A 195 30.13 -60.37 3.02
N GLU A 196 29.24 -60.76 2.11
CA GLU A 196 28.76 -59.92 1.01
C GLU A 196 27.92 -58.73 1.51
N ALA A 197 27.03 -58.95 2.49
CA ALA A 197 26.29 -57.90 3.16
C ALA A 197 27.20 -56.93 3.93
N LEU A 198 28.24 -57.43 4.63
CA LEU A 198 29.23 -56.59 5.31
C LEU A 198 30.03 -55.72 4.31
N ALA A 199 30.40 -56.28 3.16
CA ALA A 199 31.10 -55.54 2.11
C ALA A 199 30.20 -54.46 1.48
N ALA A 200 28.94 -54.79 1.20
CA ALA A 200 27.95 -53.85 0.70
C ALA A 200 27.67 -52.71 1.71
N ALA A 201 27.51 -53.04 2.99
CA ALA A 201 27.30 -52.06 4.06
C ALA A 201 28.48 -51.08 4.18
N LYS A 202 29.73 -51.57 4.15
CA LYS A 202 30.92 -50.70 4.14
C LYS A 202 31.02 -49.83 2.91
N GLN A 203 30.63 -50.33 1.74
CA GLN A 203 30.60 -49.52 0.52
C GLN A 203 29.49 -48.45 0.55
N GLN A 204 28.37 -48.71 1.25
CA GLN A 204 27.33 -47.71 1.51
C GLN A 204 27.77 -46.67 2.54
N GLU A 205 28.41 -47.10 3.63
CA GLU A 205 29.02 -46.24 4.66
C GLU A 205 30.01 -45.24 4.04
N GLN A 206 30.97 -45.73 3.25
CA GLN A 206 31.95 -44.85 2.60
C GLN A 206 31.29 -43.88 1.60
N LYS A 207 30.34 -44.33 0.77
CA LYS A 207 29.59 -43.44 -0.13
C LYS A 207 28.73 -42.41 0.60
N ALA A 208 28.27 -42.71 1.82
CA ALA A 208 27.53 -41.78 2.65
C ALA A 208 28.47 -40.72 3.25
N LEU A 209 29.69 -41.09 3.65
CA LEU A 209 30.73 -40.15 4.09
C LEU A 209 31.20 -39.23 2.95
N GLU A 210 31.53 -39.78 1.79
CA GLU A 210 31.90 -39.02 0.58
C GLU A 210 30.80 -38.01 0.18
N LYS A 211 29.53 -38.37 0.38
CA LYS A 211 28.39 -37.46 0.16
C LYS A 211 28.23 -36.42 1.28
N LEU A 212 28.53 -36.77 2.54
CA LEU A 212 28.46 -35.85 3.66
C LEU A 212 29.52 -34.75 3.54
N GLU A 213 30.78 -35.12 3.26
CA GLU A 213 31.88 -34.18 3.04
C GLU A 213 31.58 -33.20 1.89
N ALA A 214 30.97 -33.69 0.80
CA ALA A 214 30.53 -32.84 -0.31
C ALA A 214 29.43 -31.84 0.10
N LEU A 215 28.43 -32.27 0.88
CA LEU A 215 27.35 -31.40 1.36
C LEU A 215 27.82 -30.40 2.43
N GLU A 216 28.81 -30.75 3.25
CA GLU A 216 29.42 -29.83 4.21
C GLU A 216 30.24 -28.74 3.50
N ALA A 217 30.95 -29.09 2.42
CA ALA A 217 31.63 -28.11 1.57
C ALA A 217 30.65 -27.21 0.80
N GLU A 218 29.56 -27.77 0.27
CA GLU A 218 28.49 -27.00 -0.41
C GLU A 218 27.82 -26.02 0.55
N LYS A 219 27.51 -26.47 1.78
CA LYS A 219 26.97 -25.63 2.85
C LYS A 219 27.92 -24.48 3.22
N ALA A 220 29.22 -24.75 3.35
CA ALA A 220 30.21 -23.72 3.71
C ALA A 220 30.30 -22.64 2.63
N ALA A 221 30.20 -23.00 1.34
CA ALA A 221 30.16 -22.04 0.24
C ALA A 221 28.88 -21.17 0.28
N MET A 222 27.70 -21.76 0.53
CA MET A 222 26.47 -20.99 0.70
C MET A 222 26.53 -20.04 1.91
N GLU A 223 27.15 -20.44 3.02
CA GLU A 223 27.31 -19.59 4.19
C GLU A 223 28.25 -18.41 3.94
N GLU A 224 29.28 -18.56 3.09
CA GLU A 224 30.13 -17.44 2.65
C GLU A 224 29.39 -16.51 1.67
N GLU A 225 28.58 -17.05 0.74
CA GLU A 225 27.75 -16.27 -0.18
C GLU A 225 26.69 -15.44 0.57
N ILE A 226 25.97 -16.03 1.53
CA ILE A 226 25.04 -15.31 2.41
C ILE A 226 25.79 -14.23 3.20
N ALA A 227 27.00 -14.52 3.70
CA ALA A 227 27.82 -13.54 4.39
C ALA A 227 28.43 -12.45 3.47
N ALA A 228 28.33 -12.58 2.15
CA ALA A 228 28.60 -11.52 1.18
C ALA A 228 27.35 -10.67 0.93
N LEU A 229 26.22 -11.31 0.63
CA LEU A 229 24.94 -10.63 0.37
C LEU A 229 24.48 -9.79 1.57
N ASN A 230 24.63 -10.29 2.80
CA ASN A 230 24.28 -9.53 4.02
C ASN A 230 25.18 -8.28 4.25
N ARG A 231 26.33 -8.16 3.56
CA ARG A 231 27.16 -6.94 3.59
C ARG A 231 26.72 -5.95 2.52
N GLU A 232 26.40 -6.44 1.32
CA GLU A 232 25.82 -5.63 0.25
C GLU A 232 24.45 -5.05 0.67
N GLU A 233 23.62 -5.82 1.37
CA GLU A 233 22.36 -5.36 1.98
C GLU A 233 22.60 -4.21 2.97
N ALA A 234 23.59 -4.33 3.86
CA ALA A 234 23.91 -3.29 4.86
C ALA A 234 24.52 -2.02 4.23
N GLU A 235 25.30 -2.15 3.16
CA GLU A 235 25.83 -1.01 2.38
C GLU A 235 24.68 -0.29 1.65
N LEU A 236 23.73 -1.03 1.06
CA LEU A 236 22.53 -0.48 0.43
C LEU A 236 21.56 0.17 1.42
N GLU A 237 21.42 -0.36 2.66
CA GLU A 237 20.64 0.30 3.72
C GLU A 237 21.20 1.68 4.09
N GLU A 238 22.53 1.87 4.12
CA GLU A 238 23.13 3.18 4.38
C GLU A 238 22.94 4.16 3.20
N GLU A 239 23.05 3.68 1.96
CA GLU A 239 22.75 4.49 0.76
C GLU A 239 21.26 4.88 0.68
N GLU A 240 20.32 3.97 0.94
CA GLU A 240 18.89 4.27 0.99
C GLU A 240 18.59 5.27 2.13
N ALA A 241 19.18 5.09 3.31
CA ALA A 241 19.05 6.03 4.42
C ALA A 241 19.68 7.41 4.13
N ALA A 242 20.66 7.51 3.23
CA ALA A 242 21.18 8.78 2.71
C ALA A 242 20.19 9.42 1.72
N PHE A 243 19.70 8.65 0.74
CA PHE A 243 18.74 9.11 -0.26
C PHE A 243 17.45 9.66 0.37
N TRP A 244 16.87 8.97 1.37
CA TRP A 244 15.67 9.48 2.05
C TRP A 244 15.93 10.77 2.84
N ARG A 245 17.14 11.02 3.34
CA ARG A 245 17.49 12.30 4.00
C ARG A 245 17.54 13.44 3.00
N GLU A 246 18.25 13.28 1.87
CA GLU A 246 18.31 14.28 0.81
C GLU A 246 16.92 14.56 0.21
N ARG A 247 16.13 13.50 -0.02
CA ARG A 247 14.75 13.64 -0.48
C ARG A 247 13.90 14.43 0.51
N ASN A 248 13.96 14.11 1.81
CA ASN A 248 13.17 14.82 2.81
C ASN A 248 13.55 16.31 2.84
N GLU A 249 14.84 16.67 2.75
CA GLU A 249 15.29 18.07 2.67
C GLU A 249 14.81 18.77 1.39
N PHE A 250 14.72 18.04 0.27
CA PHE A 250 14.12 18.54 -0.97
C PHE A 250 12.61 18.76 -0.87
N ASP A 251 11.85 17.78 -0.35
CA ASP A 251 10.39 17.89 -0.17
C ASP A 251 10.04 19.02 0.84
N ASP A 252 10.87 19.22 1.87
CA ASP A 252 10.81 20.33 2.83
C ASP A 252 11.13 21.69 2.19
N THR A 253 11.94 21.71 1.12
CA THR A 253 12.26 22.91 0.32
C THR A 253 11.16 23.24 -0.69
N VAL A 254 10.61 22.23 -1.36
CA VAL A 254 9.45 22.36 -2.26
C VAL A 254 8.23 22.89 -1.49
N SER A 255 8.02 22.42 -0.26
CA SER A 255 6.91 22.88 0.59
C SER A 255 7.00 24.39 0.89
N LYS A 256 8.18 24.89 1.27
CA LYS A 256 8.42 26.33 1.50
C LYS A 256 8.18 27.18 0.24
N PHE A 257 8.52 26.67 -0.95
CA PHE A 257 8.20 27.36 -2.21
C PHE A 257 6.69 27.35 -2.55
N ARG A 258 5.97 26.27 -2.21
CA ARG A 258 4.50 26.20 -2.37
C ARG A 258 3.82 27.23 -1.46
N GLU A 259 4.18 27.30 -0.18
CA GLU A 259 3.67 28.29 0.78
C GLU A 259 3.88 29.73 0.31
N GLN A 260 5.07 30.05 -0.23
CA GLN A 260 5.37 31.37 -0.79
C GLN A 260 4.52 31.68 -2.02
N ASN A 261 4.37 30.73 -2.94
CA ASN A 261 3.55 30.89 -4.13
C ASN A 261 2.07 31.11 -3.78
N ASP A 262 1.53 30.32 -2.85
CA ASP A 262 0.14 30.45 -2.40
C ASP A 262 -0.09 31.78 -1.66
N SER A 263 0.89 32.26 -0.89
CA SER A 263 0.85 33.59 -0.28
C SER A 263 0.75 34.70 -1.34
N LEU A 264 1.57 34.63 -2.39
CA LEU A 264 1.58 35.60 -3.50
C LEU A 264 0.29 35.55 -4.33
N LEU A 265 -0.25 34.35 -4.59
CA LEU A 265 -1.54 34.19 -5.29
C LEU A 265 -2.70 34.77 -4.49
N ASN A 266 -2.71 34.61 -3.16
CA ASN A 266 -3.71 35.22 -2.29
C ASN A 266 -3.61 36.76 -2.27
N GLN A 267 -2.40 37.33 -2.24
CA GLN A 267 -2.18 38.78 -2.37
C GLN A 267 -2.68 39.29 -3.72
N LEU A 268 -2.30 38.65 -4.83
CA LEU A 268 -2.76 38.99 -6.18
C LEU A 268 -4.29 38.95 -6.29
N GLN A 269 -4.95 37.97 -5.68
CA GLN A 269 -6.42 37.88 -5.68
C GLN A 269 -7.07 39.01 -4.86
N PHE A 270 -6.48 39.40 -3.73
CA PHE A 270 -6.94 40.54 -2.93
C PHE A 270 -6.79 41.86 -3.69
N ASP A 271 -5.61 42.13 -4.25
CA ASP A 271 -5.33 43.37 -5.00
C ASP A 271 -6.20 43.47 -6.26
N THR A 272 -6.47 42.36 -6.94
CA THR A 272 -7.39 42.31 -8.08
C THR A 272 -8.83 42.69 -7.67
N LYS A 273 -9.33 42.16 -6.54
CA LYS A 273 -10.67 42.52 -6.01
C LYS A 273 -10.73 43.98 -5.55
N LEU A 274 -9.65 44.49 -4.97
CA LEU A 274 -9.54 45.91 -4.60
C LEU A 274 -9.56 46.81 -5.85
N LEU A 275 -8.81 46.45 -6.90
CA LEU A 275 -8.81 47.16 -8.18
C LEU A 275 -10.18 47.15 -8.86
N GLU A 276 -10.85 45.98 -8.92
CA GLU A 276 -12.24 45.86 -9.40
C GLU A 276 -13.22 46.75 -8.62
N THR A 277 -13.00 46.93 -7.33
CA THR A 277 -13.84 47.80 -6.47
C THR A 277 -13.58 49.27 -6.78
N LEU A 278 -12.32 49.67 -6.87
CA LEU A 278 -11.91 51.05 -7.19
C LEU A 278 -12.32 51.47 -8.61
N GLN A 279 -12.32 50.53 -9.58
CA GLN A 279 -12.82 50.76 -10.93
C GLN A 279 -14.35 50.93 -10.99
N ARG A 280 -15.10 50.40 -10.02
CA ARG A 280 -16.57 50.53 -9.95
C ARG A 280 -17.02 51.79 -9.21
N THR A 281 -16.23 52.32 -8.28
CA THR A 281 -16.55 53.55 -7.55
C THR A 281 -16.35 54.79 -8.42
N ASN A 282 -17.42 55.52 -8.74
CA ASN A 282 -17.34 56.75 -9.51
C ASN A 282 -17.73 57.96 -8.65
N VAL A 283 -16.72 58.72 -8.23
CA VAL A 283 -16.82 59.85 -7.29
C VAL A 283 -17.92 60.86 -7.66
N TYR A 284 -18.20 61.06 -8.95
CA TYR A 284 -19.24 61.99 -9.41
C TYR A 284 -20.65 61.44 -9.23
N ASN A 285 -20.85 60.14 -9.40
CA ASN A 285 -22.13 59.47 -9.13
C ASN A 285 -22.38 59.44 -7.61
N ASP A 286 -21.36 59.11 -6.81
CA ASP A 286 -21.46 59.02 -5.34
C ASP A 286 -21.69 60.41 -4.70
N SER A 287 -21.19 61.48 -5.31
CA SER A 287 -21.40 62.87 -4.85
C SER A 287 -22.78 63.43 -5.21
N PHE A 288 -23.38 62.94 -6.30
CA PHE A 288 -24.64 63.44 -6.85
C PHE A 288 -25.55 62.29 -7.32
N CYS A 289 -26.00 61.48 -6.34
CA CYS A 289 -26.94 60.39 -6.51
C CYS A 289 -28.31 60.91 -6.99
N ILE A 290 -28.50 61.06 -8.30
CA ILE A 290 -29.80 61.39 -8.91
C ILE A 290 -30.58 60.09 -9.15
N ASP A 291 -31.79 60.01 -8.62
CA ASP A 291 -32.68 58.85 -8.79
C ASP A 291 -34.17 59.29 -8.86
N HIS A 292 -35.11 58.38 -8.57
CA HIS A 292 -36.53 58.71 -8.46
C HIS A 292 -37.24 58.10 -7.26
N ASP A 293 -38.08 58.89 -6.59
CA ASP A 293 -39.03 58.43 -5.58
C ASP A 293 -40.45 58.55 -6.14
N GLY A 294 -41.01 57.44 -6.60
CA GLY A 294 -42.32 57.37 -7.25
C GLY A 294 -42.49 58.40 -8.38
N PRO A 295 -43.42 59.38 -8.27
CA PRO A 295 -43.61 60.43 -9.26
C PRO A 295 -42.50 61.51 -9.27
N PHE A 296 -41.76 61.67 -8.16
CA PHE A 296 -40.69 62.67 -8.03
C PHE A 296 -39.39 62.21 -8.69
N GLY A 297 -38.51 63.17 -8.99
CA GLY A 297 -37.07 62.91 -9.13
C GLY A 297 -36.37 63.26 -7.81
N THR A 298 -35.30 62.57 -7.47
CA THR A 298 -34.49 62.83 -6.26
C THR A 298 -33.05 63.16 -6.59
N ILE A 299 -32.39 63.94 -5.73
CA ILE A 299 -30.95 64.19 -5.75
C ILE A 299 -30.39 64.12 -4.33
N ASN A 300 -29.45 63.20 -4.10
CA ASN A 300 -28.94 62.82 -2.78
C ASN A 300 -30.08 62.51 -1.76
N GLY A 301 -31.15 61.88 -2.24
CA GLY A 301 -32.34 61.54 -1.46
C GLY A 301 -33.38 62.66 -1.30
N LEU A 302 -33.07 63.90 -1.68
CA LEU A 302 -34.01 65.04 -1.60
C LEU A 302 -34.94 65.06 -2.81
N ARG A 303 -36.26 65.17 -2.60
CA ARG A 303 -37.28 65.17 -3.68
C ARG A 303 -37.43 66.55 -4.31
N LEU A 304 -37.52 66.58 -5.64
CA LEU A 304 -37.70 67.80 -6.42
C LEU A 304 -39.09 67.81 -7.09
N GLY A 305 -40.03 68.50 -6.46
CA GLY A 305 -41.41 68.67 -6.90
C GLY A 305 -42.37 68.86 -5.72
N LYS A 306 -43.66 69.01 -5.99
CA LYS A 306 -44.76 69.02 -5.01
C LYS A 306 -46.01 68.42 -5.66
N LEU A 307 -46.81 67.69 -4.89
CA LEU A 307 -48.10 67.14 -5.32
C LEU A 307 -49.14 67.33 -4.21
N ALA A 308 -50.42 67.27 -4.59
CA ALA A 308 -51.55 67.46 -3.69
C ALA A 308 -51.86 66.25 -2.78
N ASP A 309 -51.37 65.06 -3.14
CA ASP A 309 -51.44 63.83 -2.32
C ASP A 309 -50.24 63.70 -1.37
N HIS A 310 -49.05 64.09 -1.83
CA HIS A 310 -47.80 64.04 -1.07
C HIS A 310 -47.02 65.37 -1.20
N SER A 311 -47.33 66.32 -0.32
CA SER A 311 -46.72 67.66 -0.34
C SER A 311 -45.29 67.64 0.22
N VAL A 312 -44.30 67.89 -0.64
CA VAL A 312 -42.89 68.05 -0.23
C VAL A 312 -42.68 69.46 0.36
N GLU A 313 -41.90 69.53 1.42
CA GLU A 313 -41.58 70.76 2.15
C GLU A 313 -40.62 71.67 1.38
N TRP A 314 -40.86 72.98 1.40
CA TRP A 314 -40.04 73.96 0.66
C TRP A 314 -38.54 73.91 0.98
N PRO A 315 -38.08 73.72 2.25
CA PRO A 315 -36.67 73.51 2.54
C PRO A 315 -36.02 72.33 1.83
N GLU A 316 -36.76 71.22 1.60
CA GLU A 316 -36.27 70.05 0.85
C GLU A 316 -36.13 70.38 -0.64
N ILE A 317 -37.16 71.00 -1.23
CA ILE A 317 -37.18 71.46 -2.62
C ILE A 317 -36.05 72.47 -2.89
N ASN A 318 -35.85 73.43 -1.98
CA ASN A 318 -34.81 74.45 -2.05
C ASN A 318 -33.41 73.84 -1.96
N ALA A 319 -33.20 72.85 -1.06
CA ALA A 319 -31.94 72.14 -0.95
C ALA A 319 -31.65 71.28 -2.19
N ALA A 320 -32.67 70.62 -2.76
CA ALA A 320 -32.56 69.88 -4.01
C ALA A 320 -32.20 70.80 -5.20
N TRP A 321 -32.84 71.97 -5.35
CA TRP A 321 -32.42 72.99 -6.33
C TRP A 321 -31.00 73.51 -6.08
N GLY A 322 -30.58 73.64 -4.82
CA GLY A 322 -29.20 73.97 -4.46
C GLY A 322 -28.19 72.94 -4.96
N LEU A 323 -28.48 71.65 -4.79
CA LEU A 323 -27.66 70.57 -5.35
C LEU A 323 -27.67 70.56 -6.89
N CYS A 324 -28.80 70.87 -7.53
CA CYS A 324 -28.88 71.03 -8.99
C CYS A 324 -27.97 72.16 -9.51
N VAL A 325 -27.91 73.31 -8.81
CA VAL A 325 -27.02 74.43 -9.17
C VAL A 325 -25.55 74.07 -8.93
N LEU A 326 -25.24 73.36 -7.84
CA LEU A 326 -23.89 72.88 -7.56
C LEU A 326 -23.41 71.90 -8.63
N LEU A 327 -24.21 70.87 -8.95
CA LEU A 327 -23.94 69.90 -10.02
C LEU A 327 -23.75 70.60 -11.37
N LEU A 328 -24.64 71.53 -11.73
CA LEU A 328 -24.55 72.22 -13.02
C LEU A 328 -23.27 73.08 -13.12
N THR A 329 -22.82 73.63 -11.99
CA THR A 329 -21.55 74.39 -11.90
C THR A 329 -20.34 73.45 -12.03
N VAL A 330 -20.29 72.36 -11.25
CA VAL A 330 -19.19 71.37 -11.27
C VAL A 330 -19.07 70.71 -12.65
N VAL A 331 -20.19 70.35 -13.29
CA VAL A 331 -20.18 69.75 -14.63
C VAL A 331 -19.73 70.77 -15.69
N ALA A 332 -20.11 72.05 -15.57
CA ALA A 332 -19.65 73.10 -16.47
C ALA A 332 -18.14 73.37 -16.32
N GLU A 333 -17.62 73.48 -15.09
CA GLU A 333 -16.18 73.62 -14.82
C GLU A 333 -15.39 72.43 -15.38
N LYS A 334 -15.87 71.20 -15.16
CA LYS A 334 -15.23 69.97 -15.64
C LYS A 334 -15.19 69.87 -17.17
N LEU A 335 -16.25 70.33 -17.85
CA LEU A 335 -16.31 70.45 -19.30
C LEU A 335 -15.64 71.73 -19.83
N SER A 336 -15.09 72.58 -18.94
CA SER A 336 -14.47 73.87 -19.28
C SER A 336 -15.41 74.85 -20.01
N TYR A 337 -16.70 74.78 -19.71
CA TYR A 337 -17.75 75.60 -20.32
C TYR A 337 -18.12 76.81 -19.46
N THR A 338 -18.28 77.97 -20.09
CA THR A 338 -18.77 79.20 -19.44
C THR A 338 -20.14 79.61 -19.99
N PHE A 339 -21.14 79.74 -19.12
CA PHE A 339 -22.50 80.13 -19.48
C PHE A 339 -22.59 81.52 -20.11
N HIS A 340 -23.47 81.65 -21.11
CA HIS A 340 -23.65 82.87 -21.90
C HIS A 340 -24.84 83.67 -21.39
N GLY A 341 -24.58 84.85 -20.82
CA GLY A 341 -25.62 85.74 -20.28
C GLY A 341 -26.15 85.35 -18.89
N TYR A 342 -25.62 84.29 -18.29
CA TYR A 342 -25.99 83.81 -16.95
C TYR A 342 -24.74 83.37 -16.17
N ARG A 343 -24.82 83.40 -14.84
CA ARG A 343 -23.85 82.80 -13.92
C ARG A 343 -24.60 82.08 -12.79
N PRO A 344 -24.51 80.74 -12.66
CA PRO A 344 -25.02 80.04 -11.47
C PRO A 344 -24.16 80.38 -10.25
N LEU A 345 -24.80 80.45 -9.08
CA LEU A 345 -24.17 80.64 -7.78
C LEU A 345 -24.73 79.59 -6.79
N PRO A 346 -24.02 78.47 -6.55
CA PRO A 346 -24.43 77.49 -5.54
C PRO A 346 -24.19 78.04 -4.12
N ILE A 347 -25.28 78.34 -3.42
CA ILE A 347 -25.28 78.88 -2.04
C ILE A 347 -26.25 78.04 -1.18
N GLY A 348 -26.02 76.72 -1.18
CA GLY A 348 -26.87 75.74 -0.51
C GLY A 348 -28.34 75.84 -0.95
N SER A 349 -29.27 75.72 0.01
CA SER A 349 -30.71 75.92 -0.20
C SER A 349 -31.12 77.37 -0.54
N THR A 350 -30.18 78.32 -0.59
CA THR A 350 -30.42 79.72 -1.00
C THR A 350 -29.68 80.09 -2.29
N SER A 351 -29.50 79.10 -3.18
CA SER A 351 -28.78 79.26 -4.45
C SER A 351 -29.44 80.27 -5.40
N LYS A 352 -28.63 80.91 -6.25
CA LYS A 352 -29.02 82.05 -7.08
C LYS A 352 -28.46 81.91 -8.49
N ILE A 353 -29.04 82.64 -9.44
CA ILE A 353 -28.52 82.77 -10.81
C ILE A 353 -28.46 84.25 -11.18
N GLU A 354 -27.28 84.75 -11.49
CA GLU A 354 -27.10 86.12 -12.01
C GLU A 354 -27.33 86.15 -13.51
N LYS A 355 -28.34 86.87 -13.99
CA LYS A 355 -28.48 87.21 -15.40
C LYS A 355 -27.63 88.45 -15.73
N LEU A 356 -26.82 88.36 -16.78
CA LEU A 356 -25.86 89.38 -17.21
C LEU A 356 -26.33 90.04 -18.51
N GLU A 357 -26.99 91.19 -18.40
CA GLU A 357 -27.48 91.95 -19.56
C GLU A 357 -26.42 92.99 -20.01
N TYR A 358 -25.90 92.83 -21.23
CA TYR A 358 -24.99 93.81 -21.87
C TYR A 358 -25.81 94.75 -22.77
N PRO A 359 -25.60 96.08 -22.70
CA PRO A 359 -26.31 97.03 -23.57
C PRO A 359 -25.88 96.87 -25.03
N ALA A 360 -26.84 96.67 -25.93
CA ALA A 360 -26.62 96.18 -27.29
C ALA A 360 -26.05 97.21 -28.30
N ASN A 361 -25.34 98.25 -27.84
CA ASN A 361 -24.94 99.39 -28.69
C ASN A 361 -23.52 99.95 -28.43
N ASP A 362 -22.61 99.13 -27.88
CA ASP A 362 -21.18 99.39 -27.87
C ASP A 362 -20.44 98.11 -28.31
N GLN A 363 -19.56 98.22 -29.31
CA GLN A 363 -18.82 97.07 -29.85
C GLN A 363 -17.56 96.74 -29.03
N SER A 364 -17.18 97.56 -28.06
CA SER A 364 -16.17 97.22 -27.06
C SER A 364 -16.82 96.47 -25.88
N ARG A 365 -16.41 95.22 -25.64
CA ARG A 365 -16.91 94.39 -24.51
C ARG A 365 -16.25 94.80 -23.18
N THR A 366 -16.33 96.09 -22.84
CA THR A 366 -15.64 96.71 -21.69
C THR A 366 -16.58 97.36 -20.67
N GLY A 367 -17.85 97.60 -21.03
CA GLY A 367 -18.87 98.08 -20.10
C GLY A 367 -19.27 97.02 -19.06
N LYS A 368 -19.48 97.45 -17.81
CA LYS A 368 -19.99 96.57 -16.74
C LYS A 368 -21.40 96.08 -17.10
N PRO A 369 -21.68 94.77 -17.09
CA PRO A 369 -23.03 94.27 -17.38
C PRO A 369 -24.03 94.68 -16.30
N LYS A 370 -25.29 94.84 -16.69
CA LYS A 370 -26.39 94.97 -15.74
C LYS A 370 -26.69 93.59 -15.17
N ILE A 371 -26.26 93.36 -13.93
CA ILE A 371 -26.48 92.11 -13.20
C ILE A 371 -27.90 92.12 -12.62
N THR A 372 -28.68 91.09 -12.92
CA THR A 372 -30.00 90.85 -12.31
C THR A 372 -29.96 89.49 -11.61
N THR A 373 -29.90 89.51 -10.27
CA THR A 373 -29.91 88.28 -9.45
C THR A 373 -31.31 87.68 -9.42
N LEU A 374 -31.40 86.37 -9.70
CA LEU A 374 -32.61 85.57 -9.65
C LEU A 374 -32.46 84.52 -8.55
N ASP A 375 -33.41 84.47 -7.63
CA ASP A 375 -33.36 83.60 -6.46
C ASP A 375 -34.01 82.25 -6.76
N LEU A 376 -33.23 81.15 -6.69
CA LEU A 376 -33.69 79.78 -6.95
C LEU A 376 -34.10 79.08 -5.65
N PHE A 377 -34.89 79.77 -4.82
CA PHE A 377 -35.49 79.24 -3.61
C PHE A 377 -36.82 79.95 -3.31
N CYS A 378 -37.70 79.30 -2.54
CA CYS A 378 -38.96 79.88 -2.08
C CYS A 378 -39.14 79.66 -0.57
N ASN A 379 -39.54 80.70 0.18
CA ASN A 379 -39.63 80.67 1.65
C ASN A 379 -41.08 80.58 2.17
N SER A 380 -42.05 80.18 1.35
CA SER A 380 -43.47 80.29 1.72
C SER A 380 -44.39 79.30 1.01
N ASP A 381 -45.12 78.51 1.80
CA ASP A 381 -46.51 78.19 1.51
C ASP A 381 -47.38 79.34 2.04
N LEU A 382 -47.91 80.15 1.13
CA LEU A 382 -48.80 81.28 1.47
C LEU A 382 -50.26 80.89 1.19
N PRO A 383 -51.18 80.99 2.18
CA PRO A 383 -52.59 80.83 1.92
C PRO A 383 -53.10 81.97 1.01
N LEU A 384 -54.11 81.67 0.19
CA LEU A 384 -54.57 82.47 -0.97
C LEU A 384 -53.59 82.38 -2.16
N GLY A 385 -53.89 81.48 -3.11
CA GLY A 385 -53.05 81.16 -4.28
C GLY A 385 -52.91 82.28 -5.31
N LEU A 386 -52.17 83.32 -4.95
CA LEU A 386 -51.85 84.49 -5.77
C LEU A 386 -50.54 84.25 -6.54
N GLY A 387 -50.66 83.68 -7.75
CA GLY A 387 -49.55 83.36 -8.68
C GLY A 387 -48.72 84.56 -9.21
N PHE A 388 -48.71 85.68 -8.50
CA PHE A 388 -47.82 86.81 -8.74
C PHE A 388 -46.52 86.73 -7.91
N LEU A 389 -46.50 85.97 -6.81
CA LEU A 389 -45.40 85.95 -5.85
C LEU A 389 -44.25 85.01 -6.24
N HIS A 390 -44.53 83.86 -6.86
CA HIS A 390 -43.49 82.91 -7.32
C HIS A 390 -42.69 83.41 -8.53
N ARG A 391 -43.04 84.56 -9.13
CA ARG A 391 -42.42 85.10 -10.35
C ARG A 391 -40.89 85.26 -10.28
N GLY A 392 -40.31 85.48 -9.11
CA GLY A 392 -38.85 85.50 -8.94
C GLY A 392 -38.23 84.11 -9.16
N PHE A 393 -38.79 83.11 -8.49
CA PHE A 393 -38.39 81.71 -8.56
C PHE A 393 -38.68 81.08 -9.92
N ASP A 394 -39.83 81.40 -10.54
CA ASP A 394 -40.15 81.02 -11.92
C ASP A 394 -39.09 81.50 -12.92
N ASN A 395 -38.67 82.77 -12.81
CA ASN A 395 -37.63 83.33 -13.66
C ASN A 395 -36.26 82.68 -13.38
N ALA A 396 -35.96 82.31 -12.13
CA ALA A 396 -34.76 81.57 -11.78
C ALA A 396 -34.77 80.14 -12.37
N MET A 397 -35.88 79.41 -12.30
CA MET A 397 -36.03 78.07 -12.90
C MET A 397 -35.92 78.11 -14.43
N VAL A 398 -36.47 79.14 -15.08
CA VAL A 398 -36.29 79.34 -16.53
C VAL A 398 -34.84 79.68 -16.88
N ALA A 399 -34.14 80.48 -16.06
CA ALA A 399 -32.71 80.73 -16.23
C ALA A 399 -31.87 79.46 -16.01
N PHE A 400 -32.25 78.59 -15.09
CA PHE A 400 -31.62 77.28 -14.89
C PHE A 400 -31.79 76.38 -16.12
N LEU A 401 -33.01 76.26 -16.66
CA LEU A 401 -33.25 75.49 -17.90
C LEU A 401 -32.47 76.05 -19.10
N GLU A 402 -32.33 77.36 -19.22
CA GLU A 402 -31.52 77.98 -20.27
C GLU A 402 -30.03 77.65 -20.11
N CYS A 403 -29.50 77.64 -18.88
CA CYS A 403 -28.13 77.17 -18.62
C CYS A 403 -27.98 75.67 -18.97
N LEU A 404 -28.94 74.84 -18.55
CA LEU A 404 -28.96 73.40 -18.84
C LEU A 404 -29.02 73.11 -20.35
N ARG A 405 -29.78 73.91 -21.11
CA ARG A 405 -29.84 73.87 -22.58
C ARG A 405 -28.50 74.25 -23.21
N GLN A 406 -27.88 75.34 -22.76
CA GLN A 406 -26.58 75.80 -23.26
C GLN A 406 -25.47 74.74 -23.06
N LEU A 407 -25.45 74.08 -21.90
CA LEU A 407 -24.47 73.02 -21.62
C LEU A 407 -24.77 71.73 -22.41
N GLY A 408 -26.05 71.39 -22.60
CA GLY A 408 -26.47 70.29 -23.48
C GLY A 408 -26.05 70.50 -24.94
N GLU A 409 -26.26 71.70 -25.49
CA GLU A 409 -25.83 72.03 -26.86
C GLU A 409 -24.29 72.01 -27.01
N HIS A 410 -23.54 72.37 -25.98
CA HIS A 410 -22.08 72.24 -25.98
C HIS A 410 -21.62 70.77 -26.00
N VAL A 411 -22.31 69.89 -25.26
CA VAL A 411 -22.08 68.43 -25.31
C VAL A 411 -22.48 67.85 -26.67
N GLU A 412 -23.61 68.25 -27.24
CA GLU A 412 -24.05 67.82 -28.59
C GLU A 412 -23.06 68.25 -29.69
N GLN A 413 -22.38 69.39 -29.54
CA GLN A 413 -21.41 69.93 -30.49
C GLN A 413 -19.97 69.42 -30.28
N SER A 414 -19.69 68.69 -29.19
CA SER A 414 -18.34 68.21 -28.88
C SER A 414 -17.88 67.08 -29.83
N PRO A 415 -16.61 67.08 -30.29
CA PRO A 415 -16.15 66.16 -31.32
C PRO A 415 -16.11 64.70 -30.85
N SER A 416 -16.48 63.79 -31.75
CA SER A 416 -16.42 62.35 -31.52
C SER A 416 -15.00 61.83 -31.32
N TYR A 417 -14.77 61.10 -30.23
CA TYR A 417 -13.72 60.09 -30.18
C TYR A 417 -14.32 58.69 -30.43
N VAL A 418 -13.51 57.79 -30.97
CA VAL A 418 -13.96 56.50 -31.51
C VAL A 418 -14.09 55.47 -30.38
N GLY A 419 -15.22 54.74 -30.33
CA GLY A 419 -15.39 53.55 -29.49
C GLY A 419 -16.57 53.56 -28.51
N ALA A 420 -17.09 54.74 -28.14
CA ALA A 420 -18.19 54.82 -27.18
C ALA A 420 -19.52 54.25 -27.75
N PRO A 421 -20.26 53.41 -27.00
CA PRO A 421 -21.61 52.96 -27.37
C PRO A 421 -22.57 54.14 -27.60
N ALA A 422 -23.53 53.96 -28.50
CA ALA A 422 -24.41 55.02 -28.99
C ALA A 422 -25.54 55.43 -28.01
N LEU A 423 -25.17 55.96 -26.84
CA LEU A 423 -26.04 56.88 -26.12
C LEU A 423 -26.36 58.06 -27.05
N SER A 424 -27.65 58.39 -27.18
CA SER A 424 -28.08 59.61 -27.88
C SER A 424 -27.41 60.81 -27.22
N ARG A 425 -26.51 61.51 -27.94
CA ARG A 425 -25.85 62.72 -27.41
C ARG A 425 -26.81 63.86 -27.10
N LYS A 426 -28.03 63.80 -27.65
CA LYS A 426 -29.10 64.77 -27.39
C LYS A 426 -29.70 64.56 -26.02
N LEU A 427 -29.96 65.67 -25.32
CA LEU A 427 -30.66 65.65 -24.02
C LEU A 427 -31.97 64.83 -24.11
N PRO A 428 -32.24 63.91 -23.15
CA PRO A 428 -33.43 63.05 -23.21
C PRO A 428 -34.77 63.80 -23.32
N TYR A 429 -34.84 65.02 -22.77
CA TYR A 429 -35.99 65.90 -22.88
C TYR A 429 -35.59 67.24 -23.50
N LYS A 430 -36.26 67.60 -24.60
CA LYS A 430 -36.03 68.89 -25.27
C LYS A 430 -36.47 70.05 -24.37
N ILE A 431 -35.57 71.01 -24.17
CA ILE A 431 -35.82 72.26 -23.46
C ILE A 431 -36.21 73.35 -24.47
N SER A 432 -37.25 74.12 -24.15
CA SER A 432 -37.75 75.23 -24.97
C SER A 432 -38.32 76.33 -24.08
N LYS A 433 -37.52 77.37 -23.83
CA LYS A 433 -37.82 78.49 -22.92
C LYS A 433 -38.23 78.02 -21.52
N ASP A 434 -39.52 78.04 -21.21
CA ASP A 434 -40.13 77.69 -19.93
C ASP A 434 -40.70 76.27 -19.88
N LYS A 435 -40.48 75.47 -20.93
CA LYS A 435 -40.92 74.08 -21.02
C LYS A 435 -39.77 73.09 -21.19
N ILE A 436 -39.93 71.90 -20.61
CA ILE A 436 -39.08 70.74 -20.80
C ILE A 436 -39.97 69.50 -21.01
N GLY A 437 -39.78 68.80 -22.13
CA GLY A 437 -40.65 67.67 -22.51
C GLY A 437 -42.14 68.04 -22.47
N ASP A 438 -42.49 69.17 -23.09
CA ASP A 438 -43.82 69.82 -23.17
C ASP A 438 -44.48 70.29 -21.85
N ASN A 439 -43.96 69.88 -20.70
CA ASN A 439 -44.39 70.31 -19.37
C ASN A 439 -43.72 71.64 -18.97
N SER A 440 -44.40 72.49 -18.19
CA SER A 440 -43.89 73.80 -17.73
C SER A 440 -43.05 73.67 -16.47
N ILE A 441 -41.91 74.39 -16.40
CA ILE A 441 -41.11 74.48 -15.16
C ILE A 441 -41.58 75.58 -14.21
N LYS A 442 -42.49 76.47 -14.65
CA LYS A 442 -43.08 77.51 -13.80
C LYS A 442 -44.19 76.93 -12.92
N LEU A 443 -44.33 77.46 -11.70
CA LEU A 443 -45.47 77.16 -10.82
C LEU A 443 -46.72 77.88 -11.34
N GLY A 444 -47.54 77.15 -12.11
CA GLY A 444 -48.84 77.63 -12.56
C GLY A 444 -49.83 77.80 -11.40
N THR A 445 -50.89 78.58 -11.65
CA THR A 445 -52.07 78.63 -10.77
C THR A 445 -52.67 77.22 -10.60
N PHE A 446 -53.34 76.99 -9.46
CA PHE A 446 -54.03 75.75 -9.02
C PHE A 446 -54.22 74.64 -10.08
N ASN A 447 -53.86 73.41 -9.69
CA ASN A 447 -53.93 72.16 -10.47
C ASN A 447 -52.86 72.02 -11.59
N GLN A 448 -51.67 72.59 -11.42
CA GLN A 448 -50.52 72.37 -12.32
C GLN A 448 -49.30 71.69 -11.65
N GLU A 449 -49.44 71.28 -10.39
CA GLU A 449 -48.37 70.69 -9.57
C GLU A 449 -47.80 69.37 -10.15
N GLU A 450 -48.66 68.50 -10.71
CA GLU A 450 -48.20 67.30 -11.42
C GLU A 450 -47.28 67.62 -12.61
N ALA A 451 -47.64 68.62 -13.42
CA ALA A 451 -46.87 69.02 -14.59
C ALA A 451 -45.53 69.66 -14.16
N TRP A 452 -45.54 70.43 -13.07
CA TRP A 452 -44.33 71.01 -12.49
C TRP A 452 -43.39 69.95 -11.91
N THR A 453 -43.90 68.99 -11.16
CA THR A 453 -43.14 67.84 -10.63
C THR A 453 -42.57 66.98 -11.76
N ARG A 454 -43.34 66.75 -12.83
CA ARG A 454 -42.87 66.05 -14.03
C ARG A 454 -41.75 66.83 -14.75
N ALA A 455 -41.87 68.16 -14.85
CA ALA A 455 -40.81 69.02 -15.39
C ALA A 455 -39.54 69.02 -14.51
N CYS A 456 -39.69 69.01 -13.19
CA CYS A 456 -38.57 68.86 -12.24
C CYS A 456 -37.86 67.52 -12.40
N LYS A 457 -38.61 66.41 -12.50
CA LYS A 457 -38.07 65.07 -12.78
C LYS A 457 -37.33 65.02 -14.12
N TYR A 458 -37.89 65.59 -15.18
CA TYR A 458 -37.21 65.69 -16.48
C TYR A 458 -35.92 66.54 -16.42
N THR A 459 -35.92 67.60 -15.61
CA THR A 459 -34.75 68.44 -15.37
C THR A 459 -33.64 67.63 -14.70
N LEU A 460 -33.96 66.85 -13.66
CA LEU A 460 -33.02 65.93 -13.02
C LEU A 460 -32.51 64.83 -13.96
N THR A 461 -33.35 64.26 -14.83
CA THR A 461 -32.90 63.28 -15.84
C THR A 461 -31.89 63.90 -16.82
N CYS A 462 -32.10 65.14 -17.26
CA CYS A 462 -31.13 65.86 -18.10
C CYS A 462 -29.83 66.18 -17.32
N CYS A 463 -29.92 66.51 -16.03
CA CYS A 463 -28.73 66.65 -15.16
C CYS A 463 -27.96 65.33 -15.02
N LYS A 464 -28.64 64.20 -14.79
CA LYS A 464 -28.04 62.85 -14.71
C LYS A 464 -27.35 62.45 -16.01
N PHE A 465 -27.94 62.79 -17.16
CA PHE A 465 -27.34 62.58 -18.47
C PHE A 465 -26.03 63.37 -18.65
N LEU A 466 -26.00 64.66 -18.28
CA LEU A 466 -24.79 65.49 -18.37
C LEU A 466 -23.71 65.07 -17.37
N LEU A 467 -24.10 64.65 -16.15
CA LEU A 467 -23.19 64.07 -15.16
C LEU A 467 -22.52 62.80 -15.71
N ALA A 468 -23.31 61.89 -16.30
CA ALA A 468 -22.80 60.67 -16.92
C ALA A 468 -21.91 60.96 -18.15
N HIS A 469 -22.24 61.95 -18.99
CA HIS A 469 -21.33 62.35 -20.06
C HIS A 469 -20.00 62.89 -19.51
N ALA A 470 -20.07 63.73 -18.46
CA ALA A 470 -18.90 64.33 -17.86
C ALA A 470 -18.05 63.35 -17.04
N SER A 471 -18.58 62.21 -16.58
CA SER A 471 -17.77 61.14 -15.96
C SER A 471 -16.86 60.45 -16.99
N HIS A 472 -17.42 59.98 -18.11
CA HIS A 472 -16.68 59.30 -19.19
C HIS A 472 -15.56 60.15 -19.83
N VAL A 473 -15.63 61.48 -19.69
CA VAL A 473 -14.58 62.40 -20.16
C VAL A 473 -13.29 62.34 -19.32
N ASP A 474 -13.32 61.81 -18.10
CA ASP A 474 -12.09 61.60 -17.31
C ASP A 474 -11.39 60.29 -17.66
N ASP A 475 -12.15 59.20 -17.87
CA ASP A 475 -11.61 57.88 -18.25
C ASP A 475 -10.72 58.01 -19.50
N LEU A 476 -11.23 58.71 -20.53
CA LEU A 476 -10.52 59.01 -21.78
C LEU A 476 -9.28 59.90 -21.59
N LYS A 477 -9.21 60.72 -20.52
CA LYS A 477 -8.01 61.52 -20.19
C LYS A 477 -6.98 60.69 -19.44
N GLN A 478 -7.40 59.71 -18.63
CA GLN A 478 -6.49 58.79 -17.94
C GLN A 478 -5.87 57.78 -18.92
N ASP A 479 -6.65 57.21 -19.84
CA ASP A 479 -6.13 56.31 -20.89
C ASP A 479 -5.07 56.98 -21.78
N GLY A 480 -5.24 58.27 -22.08
CA GLY A 480 -4.24 59.08 -22.78
C GLY A 480 -2.92 59.28 -22.01
N GLN A 481 -2.90 59.01 -20.69
CA GLN A 481 -1.69 59.04 -19.85
C GLN A 481 -1.14 57.64 -19.56
N THR A 482 -1.97 56.63 -19.29
CA THR A 482 -1.50 55.24 -19.11
C THR A 482 -0.85 54.69 -20.38
N ALA A 483 -1.36 55.04 -21.57
CA ALA A 483 -0.70 54.72 -22.84
C ALA A 483 0.71 55.34 -22.98
N ARG A 484 0.97 56.48 -22.35
CA ARG A 484 2.31 57.11 -22.29
C ARG A 484 3.22 56.53 -21.20
N ILE A 485 2.64 55.88 -20.18
CA ILE A 485 3.40 55.21 -19.10
C ILE A 485 3.77 53.79 -19.52
N GLY A 486 2.87 53.05 -20.16
CA GLY A 486 3.16 51.70 -20.70
C GLY A 486 4.28 51.70 -21.74
N THR A 487 4.32 52.73 -22.59
CA THR A 487 5.43 52.95 -23.54
C THR A 487 6.75 53.38 -22.87
N GLY A 488 6.68 53.92 -21.64
CA GLY A 488 7.87 54.19 -20.80
C GLY A 488 8.42 52.93 -20.13
N LEU A 489 7.56 52.08 -19.56
CA LEU A 489 7.95 50.85 -18.86
C LEU A 489 8.65 49.83 -19.78
N ALA A 490 8.19 49.69 -21.03
CA ALA A 490 8.87 48.91 -22.06
C ALA A 490 10.32 49.37 -22.32
N HIS A 491 10.63 50.65 -22.06
CA HIS A 491 11.95 51.24 -22.25
C HIS A 491 12.87 51.16 -21.02
N ILE A 492 12.33 50.82 -19.84
CA ILE A 492 13.09 50.62 -18.60
C ILE A 492 13.57 49.16 -18.50
N ALA A 493 12.71 48.19 -18.86
CA ALA A 493 13.02 46.76 -18.84
C ALA A 493 14.17 46.31 -19.78
N SER A 494 14.72 47.23 -20.59
CA SER A 494 15.77 46.98 -21.57
C SER A 494 17.11 47.67 -21.27
N ARG A 495 17.26 48.36 -20.12
CA ARG A 495 18.42 49.25 -19.88
C ARG A 495 19.37 48.87 -18.73
N ASP A 496 18.92 48.15 -17.71
CA ASP A 496 19.80 47.68 -16.62
C ASP A 496 20.44 46.31 -16.92
N ARG A 497 21.42 46.32 -17.83
CA ARG A 497 22.45 45.27 -17.95
C ARG A 497 23.82 45.91 -18.19
N GLY A 498 24.60 46.11 -17.12
CA GLY A 498 26.04 46.36 -17.23
C GLY A 498 26.60 47.32 -16.19
N GLU A 499 27.52 46.79 -15.37
CA GLU A 499 28.70 47.49 -14.79
C GLU A 499 28.49 48.66 -13.78
N SER A 500 29.29 48.82 -12.72
CA SER A 500 30.29 47.91 -12.12
C SER A 500 30.78 48.36 -10.72
N SER A 501 31.42 47.42 -10.01
CA SER A 501 32.70 47.60 -9.27
C SER A 501 32.75 48.15 -7.82
N LEU A 502 33.43 47.37 -6.96
CA LEU A 502 34.19 47.74 -5.74
C LEU A 502 33.40 48.37 -4.56
N ARG A 503 33.62 47.95 -3.30
CA ARG A 503 34.94 47.73 -2.66
C ARG A 503 34.90 46.72 -1.51
N SER A 504 36.05 46.11 -1.21
CA SER A 504 36.20 44.96 -0.30
C SER A 504 36.86 45.27 1.06
N LYS A 505 36.60 44.38 2.03
CA LYS A 505 37.45 43.82 3.12
C LYS A 505 36.69 42.55 3.56
N GLY A 506 37.23 41.33 3.57
CA GLY A 506 38.54 40.86 4.08
C GLY A 506 38.29 40.24 5.47
N SER A 507 38.80 39.07 5.84
CA SER A 507 39.84 38.18 5.29
C SER A 507 39.72 36.79 5.98
N GLU A 508 40.16 35.62 5.48
CA GLU A 508 40.97 35.24 4.31
C GLU A 508 40.68 33.76 3.90
N VAL A 509 41.37 33.23 2.88
CA VAL A 509 41.44 31.79 2.50
C VAL A 509 42.89 31.47 2.09
N PRO A 510 43.45 30.27 2.37
CA PRO A 510 44.08 29.54 1.26
C PRO A 510 43.99 27.99 1.30
N LEU A 511 43.84 27.41 0.11
CA LEU A 511 43.91 25.96 -0.19
C LEU A 511 45.36 25.45 -0.38
N TYR A 512 45.57 24.13 -0.26
CA TYR A 512 46.45 23.29 -1.12
C TYR A 512 46.05 21.81 -0.98
N HIS A 513 45.74 20.94 -1.96
CA HIS A 513 45.85 20.86 -3.44
C HIS A 513 47.14 20.26 -4.05
N LYS A 514 47.10 18.95 -4.40
CA LYS A 514 47.89 18.13 -5.38
C LYS A 514 47.67 16.61 -5.12
N SER A 515 47.93 15.65 -6.04
CA SER A 515 48.79 15.68 -7.24
C SER A 515 48.46 14.65 -8.35
N LEU A 516 49.16 14.82 -9.49
CA LEU A 516 49.45 13.89 -10.61
C LEU A 516 48.68 14.03 -11.96
N ARG A 517 48.34 12.92 -12.65
CA ARG A 517 48.37 12.83 -14.14
C ARG A 517 47.22 11.99 -14.73
N ARG A 518 46.71 12.15 -15.97
CA ARG A 518 47.06 12.94 -17.20
C ARG A 518 47.83 12.20 -18.32
N THR A 519 47.07 11.79 -19.36
CA THR A 519 47.43 11.65 -20.79
C THR A 519 46.14 11.87 -21.60
N SER A 520 45.94 13.00 -22.30
CA SER A 520 46.32 13.27 -23.72
C SER A 520 45.63 12.32 -24.72
N ALA A 521 44.87 12.76 -25.73
CA ALA A 521 44.57 14.12 -26.25
C ALA A 521 43.11 14.16 -26.80
N THR A 522 42.55 15.16 -27.51
CA THR A 522 43.10 16.30 -28.28
C THR A 522 42.05 17.44 -28.38
N SER A 523 42.42 18.60 -28.93
CA SER A 523 41.51 19.69 -29.36
C SER A 523 41.32 19.65 -30.90
N ALA A 524 40.40 20.36 -31.55
CA ALA A 524 39.43 21.37 -31.11
C ALA A 524 38.20 21.43 -32.04
N CYS A 525 37.03 21.79 -31.51
CA CYS A 525 36.04 22.70 -32.13
C CYS A 525 34.96 23.06 -31.09
N LEU A 526 34.40 24.28 -31.16
CA LEU A 526 33.39 24.80 -30.23
C LEU A 526 32.12 25.21 -30.99
N PHE A 527 30.98 25.22 -30.27
CA PHE A 527 29.59 25.45 -30.75
C PHE A 527 29.12 24.34 -31.73
N THR A 528 28.15 23.48 -31.44
CA THR A 528 26.77 23.77 -30.98
C THR A 528 26.09 22.55 -30.31
N TRP A 529 26.28 22.31 -29.01
CA TRP A 529 25.58 21.25 -28.27
C TRP A 529 25.22 21.66 -26.84
N THR A 530 23.94 21.97 -26.60
CA THR A 530 23.35 22.08 -25.25
C THR A 530 21.89 21.61 -25.27
N VAL A 531 21.70 20.29 -25.33
CA VAL A 531 20.51 19.45 -25.07
C VAL A 531 20.90 18.04 -25.56
N ALA A 532 20.39 16.99 -24.91
CA ALA A 532 20.74 15.58 -25.12
C ALA A 532 22.15 15.14 -24.63
N TYR A 533 22.29 14.97 -23.31
CA TYR A 533 23.14 13.93 -22.71
C TYR A 533 22.61 13.53 -21.32
N ASN A 534 21.60 12.65 -21.30
CA ASN A 534 21.24 11.76 -20.18
C ASN A 534 20.13 10.77 -20.62
N ASN A 535 20.34 10.11 -21.76
CA ASN A 535 19.43 9.07 -22.27
C ASN A 535 20.15 8.10 -23.23
N SER A 536 21.35 7.65 -22.85
CA SER A 536 22.28 6.97 -23.78
C SER A 536 23.18 5.91 -23.11
N THR A 537 22.62 5.12 -22.20
CA THR A 537 23.13 3.79 -21.82
C THR A 537 21.94 2.84 -21.69
N LEU A 538 22.00 1.68 -22.35
CA LEU A 538 20.95 0.64 -22.41
C LEU A 538 19.63 0.98 -23.14
N ALA A 539 19.56 2.09 -23.89
CA ALA A 539 18.56 2.27 -24.94
C ALA A 539 18.93 1.52 -26.24
N SER A 540 19.07 0.19 -26.17
CA SER A 540 19.30 -0.64 -27.36
C SER A 540 18.01 -0.74 -28.19
N SER A 541 18.10 -0.38 -29.48
CA SER A 541 16.95 -0.26 -30.38
C SER A 541 16.33 -1.62 -30.78
N LEU A 542 15.46 -2.17 -29.93
CA LEU A 542 14.56 -3.28 -30.29
C LEU A 542 13.36 -2.78 -31.11
N ALA A 543 13.66 -2.18 -32.26
CA ALA A 543 12.65 -1.72 -33.20
C ALA A 543 12.00 -2.91 -33.93
N PHE A 544 10.77 -3.27 -33.52
CA PHE A 544 9.74 -3.91 -34.36
C PHE A 544 10.03 -5.27 -35.01
N SER A 545 11.19 -5.88 -34.79
CA SER A 545 11.70 -6.92 -35.69
C SER A 545 11.26 -8.35 -35.35
N ASP A 546 10.73 -8.61 -34.14
CA ASP A 546 10.22 -9.92 -33.74
C ASP A 546 8.90 -9.81 -32.95
N ARG A 547 7.91 -10.56 -33.43
CA ARG A 547 6.57 -10.70 -32.85
C ARG A 547 6.61 -11.50 -31.54
N GLU A 548 7.35 -12.59 -31.47
CA GLU A 548 7.30 -13.49 -30.31
C GLU A 548 8.09 -12.90 -29.13
N MET A 549 9.17 -12.15 -29.38
CA MET A 549 9.81 -11.28 -28.38
C MET A 549 8.85 -10.20 -27.84
N PHE A 550 8.05 -9.54 -28.69
CA PHE A 550 7.05 -8.56 -28.24
C PHE A 550 5.99 -9.22 -27.34
N ILE A 551 5.52 -10.42 -27.71
CA ILE A 551 4.58 -11.21 -26.91
C ILE A 551 5.22 -11.60 -25.57
N HIS A 552 6.47 -12.08 -25.55
CA HIS A 552 7.17 -12.45 -24.33
C HIS A 552 7.26 -11.28 -23.33
N GLU A 553 7.75 -10.13 -23.78
CA GLU A 553 7.83 -8.91 -22.96
C GLU A 553 6.45 -8.46 -22.44
N TRP A 554 5.40 -8.57 -23.26
CA TRP A 554 4.03 -8.26 -22.84
C TRP A 554 3.49 -9.25 -21.79
N MET A 555 3.86 -10.53 -21.88
CA MET A 555 3.38 -11.57 -20.97
C MET A 555 4.03 -11.44 -19.58
N GLU A 556 5.31 -11.08 -19.52
CA GLU A 556 6.00 -10.82 -18.26
C GLU A 556 5.59 -9.49 -17.60
N ASN A 557 5.41 -8.43 -18.39
CA ASN A 557 5.08 -7.09 -17.86
C ASN A 557 3.56 -6.86 -17.77
N GLN A 558 3.03 -6.74 -16.54
CA GLN A 558 1.58 -6.67 -16.35
C GLN A 558 0.98 -5.36 -16.88
N ILE A 559 1.51 -4.20 -16.44
CA ILE A 559 1.36 -2.87 -17.04
C ILE A 559 2.58 -2.04 -16.61
N GLY A 560 3.61 -1.93 -17.45
CA GLY A 560 4.80 -1.09 -17.18
C GLY A 560 5.70 -1.44 -15.98
N ASN A 561 5.26 -2.34 -15.11
CA ASN A 561 5.96 -2.78 -13.90
C ASN A 561 6.19 -4.29 -13.93
N SER A 562 7.35 -4.72 -13.42
CA SER A 562 7.56 -6.10 -12.98
C SER A 562 6.69 -6.40 -11.74
N PRO A 563 6.23 -7.66 -11.52
CA PRO A 563 5.30 -7.97 -10.43
C PRO A 563 5.93 -7.89 -9.03
N ASN A 564 5.80 -6.75 -8.36
CA ASN A 564 6.23 -6.61 -6.96
C ASN A 564 5.18 -7.20 -6.01
N ARG A 565 5.59 -8.16 -5.17
CA ARG A 565 4.69 -8.85 -4.22
C ARG A 565 4.77 -8.26 -2.81
N SER A 566 5.72 -7.35 -2.54
CA SER A 566 5.95 -6.84 -1.18
C SER A 566 4.88 -5.85 -0.71
N ALA A 567 4.25 -5.08 -1.59
CA ALA A 567 3.25 -4.09 -1.17
C ALA A 567 1.95 -4.74 -0.66
N ILE A 568 1.50 -5.86 -1.25
CA ILE A 568 0.34 -6.63 -0.74
C ILE A 568 0.63 -7.16 0.67
N THR A 569 1.89 -7.51 0.97
CA THR A 569 2.32 -7.96 2.29
C THR A 569 2.09 -6.89 3.37
N LEU A 570 2.10 -5.60 3.01
CA LEU A 570 1.76 -4.49 3.92
C LEU A 570 0.31 -4.57 4.42
N LEU A 571 -0.64 -5.00 3.57
CA LEU A 571 -2.03 -5.23 3.98
C LEU A 571 -2.15 -6.44 4.91
N CYS A 572 -1.52 -7.56 4.56
CA CYS A 572 -1.68 -8.83 5.26
C CYS A 572 -0.84 -8.99 6.56
N ARG A 573 0.21 -8.16 6.76
CA ARG A 573 1.02 -8.16 7.99
C ARG A 573 0.65 -7.07 9.01
N ARG A 574 -0.47 -6.35 8.83
CA ARG A 574 -0.90 -5.35 9.82
C ARG A 574 -1.13 -5.99 11.20
N PRO A 575 -0.69 -5.35 12.31
CA PRO A 575 -0.74 -5.95 13.65
C PRO A 575 -2.15 -6.05 14.24
N ASP A 576 -3.15 -5.38 13.65
CA ASP A 576 -4.56 -5.46 14.06
C ASP A 576 -5.33 -6.64 13.44
N ILE A 577 -4.74 -7.34 12.46
CA ILE A 577 -5.37 -8.50 11.81
C ILE A 577 -5.15 -9.78 12.64
N LYS A 578 -6.24 -10.32 13.19
CA LYS A 578 -6.24 -11.62 13.87
C LYS A 578 -6.64 -12.75 12.91
N TRP A 579 -5.63 -13.36 12.31
CA TRP A 579 -5.76 -14.54 11.44
C TRP A 579 -6.52 -15.71 12.10
N ARG A 580 -7.45 -16.29 11.34
CA ARG A 580 -8.41 -17.36 11.66
C ARG A 580 -8.64 -18.23 10.41
N PRO A 581 -7.70 -19.12 10.04
CA PRO A 581 -7.86 -20.01 8.88
C PRO A 581 -8.98 -21.03 9.06
N ASP A 582 -9.50 -21.19 10.28
CA ASP A 582 -10.74 -21.91 10.60
C ASP A 582 -12.01 -21.26 10.02
N VAL A 583 -11.98 -19.98 9.65
CA VAL A 583 -13.12 -19.32 8.99
C VAL A 583 -12.78 -19.16 7.50
N VAL A 584 -13.56 -19.82 6.65
CA VAL A 584 -13.42 -19.79 5.18
C VAL A 584 -14.58 -19.01 4.59
N MET A 585 -14.31 -18.00 3.76
CA MET A 585 -15.33 -17.24 3.05
C MET A 585 -15.50 -17.73 1.61
N ASP A 586 -16.73 -17.88 1.12
CA ASP A 586 -17.05 -18.03 -0.31
C ASP A 586 -17.79 -16.80 -0.81
N LEU A 587 -17.48 -16.34 -2.03
CA LEU A 587 -18.13 -15.20 -2.64
C LEU A 587 -19.29 -15.69 -3.50
N ASP A 588 -20.51 -15.33 -3.10
CA ASP A 588 -21.70 -15.58 -3.91
C ASP A 588 -22.16 -14.32 -4.65
N ASP A 589 -22.78 -14.52 -5.80
CA ASP A 589 -23.42 -13.50 -6.64
C ASP A 589 -22.53 -12.37 -7.22
N ALA A 590 -21.21 -12.52 -7.27
CA ALA A 590 -20.37 -11.66 -8.11
C ALA A 590 -20.82 -11.76 -9.59
N ASN A 591 -21.15 -10.63 -10.24
CA ASN A 591 -21.68 -10.63 -11.61
C ASN A 591 -21.50 -9.30 -12.36
N GLY A 592 -21.84 -9.31 -13.66
CA GLY A 592 -21.66 -8.21 -14.59
C GLY A 592 -20.38 -8.33 -15.42
N GLY A 593 -20.03 -7.26 -16.14
CA GLY A 593 -18.76 -7.21 -16.88
C GLY A 593 -17.54 -7.07 -15.97
N ILE A 594 -16.34 -7.18 -16.56
CA ILE A 594 -15.05 -7.23 -15.85
C ILE A 594 -14.88 -6.19 -14.73
N GLY A 595 -15.25 -4.92 -14.94
CA GLY A 595 -15.13 -3.87 -13.93
C GLY A 595 -15.98 -4.13 -12.68
N ASN A 596 -17.16 -4.74 -12.85
CA ASN A 596 -18.00 -5.16 -11.73
C ASN A 596 -17.41 -6.39 -11.04
N VAL A 597 -17.00 -7.42 -11.79
CA VAL A 597 -16.44 -8.65 -11.22
C VAL A 597 -15.17 -8.36 -10.41
N ARG A 598 -14.26 -7.50 -10.92
CA ARG A 598 -13.11 -6.98 -10.17
C ARG A 598 -13.54 -6.28 -8.87
N GLY A 599 -14.53 -5.40 -8.93
CA GLY A 599 -15.07 -4.69 -7.76
C GLY A 599 -15.57 -5.65 -6.66
N ASN A 600 -16.43 -6.61 -7.02
CA ASN A 600 -16.96 -7.60 -6.08
C ASN A 600 -15.84 -8.44 -5.44
N ILE A 601 -14.88 -8.90 -6.23
CA ILE A 601 -13.77 -9.72 -5.73
C ILE A 601 -12.85 -8.90 -4.82
N PHE A 602 -12.50 -7.66 -5.15
CA PHE A 602 -11.63 -6.85 -4.28
C PHE A 602 -12.31 -6.37 -2.99
N ASP A 603 -13.61 -6.07 -3.02
CA ASP A 603 -14.40 -5.81 -1.82
C ASP A 603 -14.39 -7.04 -0.87
N PHE A 604 -14.62 -8.24 -1.43
CA PHE A 604 -14.55 -9.53 -0.72
C PHE A 604 -13.16 -9.84 -0.15
N LEU A 605 -12.10 -9.69 -0.95
CA LEU A 605 -10.72 -9.93 -0.50
C LEU A 605 -10.30 -8.94 0.58
N SER A 606 -10.78 -7.69 0.51
CA SER A 606 -10.58 -6.71 1.58
C SER A 606 -11.17 -7.19 2.90
N LEU A 607 -12.40 -7.72 2.89
CA LEU A 607 -13.04 -8.28 4.09
C LEU A 607 -12.28 -9.51 4.61
N ALA A 608 -11.91 -10.46 3.74
CA ALA A 608 -11.20 -11.67 4.12
C ALA A 608 -9.88 -11.33 4.84
N ILE A 609 -9.07 -10.43 4.26
CA ILE A 609 -7.80 -9.97 4.85
C ILE A 609 -8.03 -9.24 6.17
N LEU A 610 -8.96 -8.29 6.24
CA LEU A 610 -9.23 -7.52 7.47
C LEU A 610 -9.77 -8.38 8.62
N THR A 611 -10.59 -9.39 8.30
CA THR A 611 -11.13 -10.34 9.29
C THR A 611 -10.15 -11.47 9.61
N GLY A 612 -9.08 -11.62 8.83
CA GLY A 612 -8.09 -12.69 8.95
C GLY A 612 -8.58 -14.05 8.47
N SER A 613 -9.60 -14.12 7.62
CA SER A 613 -10.24 -15.35 7.18
C SER A 613 -9.54 -15.95 5.95
N SER A 614 -9.59 -17.28 5.80
CA SER A 614 -9.25 -17.99 4.57
C SER A 614 -10.39 -17.85 3.54
N ILE A 615 -10.16 -18.21 2.28
CA ILE A 615 -11.14 -18.04 1.18
C ILE A 615 -11.31 -19.29 0.32
N MET A 616 -12.50 -19.47 -0.24
CA MET A 616 -12.68 -20.21 -1.50
C MET A 616 -12.12 -19.36 -2.66
N LEU A 617 -11.57 -20.01 -3.69
CA LEU A 617 -11.25 -19.31 -4.93
C LEU A 617 -12.54 -18.73 -5.55
N PRO A 618 -12.65 -17.41 -5.78
CA PRO A 618 -13.91 -16.79 -6.18
C PRO A 618 -14.50 -17.34 -7.48
N ASN A 619 -15.82 -17.40 -7.53
CA ASN A 619 -16.62 -17.73 -8.70
C ASN A 619 -17.58 -16.57 -9.01
N PHE A 620 -18.10 -16.51 -10.23
CA PHE A 620 -19.01 -15.44 -10.63
C PHE A 620 -20.09 -15.95 -11.60
N GLN A 621 -21.20 -15.20 -11.74
CA GLN A 621 -22.32 -15.57 -12.61
C GLN A 621 -22.00 -15.25 -14.07
N SER A 622 -22.32 -16.18 -14.97
CA SER A 622 -22.23 -15.97 -16.41
C SER A 622 -23.38 -15.13 -16.97
N ARG A 623 -23.10 -14.45 -18.08
CA ARG A 623 -24.08 -13.78 -18.95
C ARG A 623 -24.74 -14.81 -19.87
N SER A 624 -26.01 -14.62 -20.22
CA SER A 624 -26.62 -15.41 -21.31
C SER A 624 -26.08 -14.98 -22.67
N ALA A 625 -25.72 -15.96 -23.52
CA ALA A 625 -25.34 -15.70 -24.90
C ALA A 625 -26.52 -15.27 -25.80
N ALA A 626 -27.77 -15.54 -25.37
CA ALA A 626 -28.98 -15.17 -26.10
C ALA A 626 -29.55 -13.80 -25.67
N ASP A 627 -29.23 -13.34 -24.46
CA ASP A 627 -29.60 -12.04 -23.93
C ASP A 627 -28.44 -11.47 -23.11
N LEU A 628 -27.72 -10.50 -23.69
CA LEU A 628 -26.56 -9.90 -23.05
C LEU A 628 -26.91 -9.11 -21.77
N SER A 629 -28.19 -8.80 -21.51
CA SER A 629 -28.64 -8.17 -20.26
C SER A 629 -28.90 -9.16 -19.11
N ALA A 630 -29.03 -10.46 -19.42
CA ALA A 630 -29.27 -11.52 -18.43
C ALA A 630 -27.96 -12.00 -17.78
N LEU A 631 -27.55 -11.31 -16.72
CA LEU A 631 -26.30 -11.52 -15.95
C LEU A 631 -26.37 -12.68 -14.92
N TRP A 632 -27.23 -13.67 -15.15
CA TRP A 632 -27.60 -14.73 -14.18
C TRP A 632 -27.83 -16.08 -14.88
N ASN A 633 -26.84 -16.55 -15.63
CA ASN A 633 -26.93 -17.77 -16.44
C ASN A 633 -26.18 -18.98 -15.84
N GLY A 634 -25.76 -18.88 -14.57
CA GLY A 634 -25.07 -19.93 -13.81
C GLY A 634 -23.59 -19.64 -13.53
N LYS A 635 -23.06 -20.22 -12.45
CA LYS A 635 -21.68 -20.00 -11.97
C LYS A 635 -20.63 -20.47 -12.99
N ILE A 636 -19.66 -19.61 -13.26
CA ILE A 636 -18.46 -19.87 -14.05
C ILE A 636 -17.19 -19.75 -13.18
N PRO A 637 -16.13 -20.51 -13.50
CA PRO A 637 -14.91 -20.56 -12.68
C PRO A 637 -14.04 -19.31 -12.85
N PHE A 638 -13.19 -19.07 -11.85
CA PHE A 638 -12.22 -17.96 -11.81
C PHE A 638 -11.42 -17.78 -13.11
N ASN A 639 -10.94 -18.91 -13.68
CA ASN A 639 -10.19 -18.98 -14.93
C ASN A 639 -10.99 -18.71 -16.21
N THR A 640 -12.22 -18.20 -16.09
CA THR A 640 -12.91 -17.59 -17.24
C THR A 640 -12.34 -16.20 -17.55
N PHE A 641 -11.99 -15.42 -16.52
CA PHE A 641 -11.44 -14.06 -16.66
C PHE A 641 -10.00 -13.93 -16.13
N PHE A 642 -9.64 -14.62 -15.05
CA PHE A 642 -8.41 -14.38 -14.30
C PHE A 642 -7.46 -15.58 -14.25
N ASP A 643 -6.17 -15.29 -14.20
CA ASP A 643 -5.10 -16.28 -14.06
C ASP A 643 -5.06 -16.84 -12.62
N THR A 644 -5.58 -18.06 -12.45
CA THR A 644 -5.63 -18.76 -11.14
C THR A 644 -4.24 -18.94 -10.53
N ASP A 645 -3.26 -19.36 -11.32
CA ASP A 645 -1.93 -19.72 -10.79
C ASP A 645 -1.17 -18.47 -10.35
N HIS A 646 -1.29 -17.37 -11.10
CA HIS A 646 -0.80 -16.06 -10.70
C HIS A 646 -1.48 -15.56 -9.42
N PHE A 647 -2.80 -15.67 -9.32
CA PHE A 647 -3.56 -15.23 -8.15
C PHE A 647 -3.13 -15.98 -6.88
N VAL A 648 -3.09 -17.32 -6.96
CA VAL A 648 -2.69 -18.19 -5.84
C VAL A 648 -1.23 -17.95 -5.45
N ALA A 649 -0.30 -17.90 -6.41
CA ALA A 649 1.11 -17.65 -6.12
C ALA A 649 1.37 -16.25 -5.53
N THR A 650 0.56 -15.26 -5.88
CA THR A 650 0.64 -13.89 -5.34
C THR A 650 0.18 -13.86 -3.89
N PHE A 651 -0.99 -14.42 -3.58
CA PHE A 651 -1.53 -14.41 -2.22
C PHE A 651 -0.84 -15.39 -1.27
N ALA A 652 -0.39 -16.56 -1.74
CA ALA A 652 0.43 -17.47 -0.93
C ALA A 652 1.76 -16.84 -0.50
N ALA A 653 2.37 -16.00 -1.35
CA ALA A 653 3.59 -15.26 -1.01
C ALA A 653 3.32 -14.07 -0.08
N ALA A 654 2.31 -13.25 -0.38
CA ALA A 654 2.05 -12.00 0.36
C ALA A 654 1.29 -12.19 1.67
N CYS A 655 0.42 -13.20 1.73
CA CYS A 655 -0.55 -13.45 2.79
C CYS A 655 -0.53 -14.92 3.26
N PRO A 656 0.62 -15.48 3.69
CA PRO A 656 0.83 -16.92 3.98
C PRO A 656 0.07 -17.48 5.21
N LYS A 657 -0.97 -16.79 5.67
CA LYS A 657 -1.93 -17.22 6.71
C LYS A 657 -3.37 -17.26 6.19
N MET A 658 -3.57 -16.97 4.90
CA MET A 658 -4.82 -17.05 4.18
C MET A 658 -4.78 -18.27 3.26
N ASP A 659 -5.48 -19.34 3.61
CA ASP A 659 -5.61 -20.50 2.74
C ASP A 659 -6.59 -20.19 1.59
N ILE A 660 -6.27 -20.69 0.40
CA ILE A 660 -7.12 -20.55 -0.80
C ILE A 660 -7.61 -21.94 -1.19
N TYR A 661 -8.88 -22.22 -0.91
CA TYR A 661 -9.52 -23.49 -1.15
C TYR A 661 -10.05 -23.58 -2.59
N MET A 662 -9.72 -24.67 -3.27
CA MET A 662 -10.13 -24.91 -4.67
C MET A 662 -11.53 -25.53 -4.75
N PRO A 663 -12.43 -25.02 -5.61
CA PRO A 663 -13.70 -25.67 -5.93
C PRO A 663 -13.48 -27.02 -6.65
N SER A 664 -13.44 -28.11 -5.89
CA SER A 664 -13.37 -29.48 -6.41
C SER A 664 -14.73 -30.16 -6.34
N LYS A 665 -15.03 -31.03 -7.32
CA LYS A 665 -16.24 -31.87 -7.33
C LYS A 665 -16.16 -33.03 -6.33
N ASP A 666 -14.95 -33.42 -5.93
CA ASP A 666 -14.67 -34.65 -5.18
C ASP A 666 -14.30 -34.40 -3.70
N HIS A 667 -14.11 -33.13 -3.31
CA HIS A 667 -13.93 -32.75 -1.91
C HIS A 667 -15.21 -32.13 -1.34
N SER A 668 -15.89 -32.87 -0.48
CA SER A 668 -16.94 -32.32 0.39
C SER A 668 -16.31 -31.31 1.37
N LEU A 669 -16.41 -30.03 1.02
CA LEU A 669 -16.22 -28.92 1.96
C LEU A 669 -17.20 -29.06 3.14
N VAL A 670 -16.88 -28.43 4.27
CA VAL A 670 -17.83 -28.33 5.38
C VAL A 670 -19.08 -27.60 4.89
N PRO A 671 -20.31 -28.07 5.19
CA PRO A 671 -21.52 -27.35 4.83
C PRO A 671 -21.45 -25.90 5.29
N ALA A 672 -21.84 -24.97 4.41
CA ALA A 672 -21.86 -23.56 4.74
C ALA A 672 -22.91 -23.24 5.80
N LEU A 673 -22.68 -22.16 6.56
CA LEU A 673 -23.65 -21.63 7.52
C LEU A 673 -24.98 -21.33 6.80
N GLN A 674 -26.10 -21.53 7.51
CA GLN A 674 -27.44 -21.40 6.94
C GLN A 674 -27.76 -19.98 6.43
N ASN A 675 -27.10 -18.96 6.98
CA ASN A 675 -27.30 -17.55 6.61
C ASN A 675 -26.12 -17.02 5.80
N CYS A 676 -26.41 -16.25 4.74
CA CYS A 676 -25.43 -15.47 4.00
C CYS A 676 -25.07 -14.17 4.75
N TYR A 677 -23.79 -13.81 4.78
CA TYR A 677 -23.31 -12.56 5.35
C TYR A 677 -23.40 -11.41 4.35
N GLY A 678 -24.32 -10.46 4.59
CA GLY A 678 -24.37 -9.20 3.86
C GLY A 678 -23.30 -8.23 4.40
N MET A 679 -22.23 -8.01 3.63
CA MET A 679 -21.13 -7.15 4.05
C MET A 679 -21.56 -5.66 4.11
N PRO A 680 -21.30 -4.94 5.22
CA PRO A 680 -21.50 -3.49 5.30
C PRO A 680 -20.42 -2.74 4.53
N SER A 681 -20.70 -1.48 4.19
CA SER A 681 -19.71 -0.62 3.53
C SER A 681 -18.56 -0.26 4.48
N MET A 682 -17.34 -0.18 3.93
CA MET A 682 -16.16 0.34 4.63
C MET A 682 -15.90 1.82 4.29
N ARG A 683 -16.79 2.46 3.51
CA ARG A 683 -16.62 3.77 2.87
C ARG A 683 -17.33 4.90 3.61
N LEU A 684 -16.67 5.40 4.67
CA LEU A 684 -17.15 6.54 5.46
C LEU A 684 -17.34 7.82 4.63
N ASP A 685 -16.63 7.96 3.50
CA ASP A 685 -16.78 9.11 2.59
C ASP A 685 -18.02 9.03 1.69
N ILE A 686 -18.59 7.83 1.49
CA ILE A 686 -19.91 7.63 0.88
C ILE A 686 -21.01 7.72 1.94
N HIS A 687 -20.70 7.25 3.16
CA HIS A 687 -21.63 7.07 4.27
C HIS A 687 -21.26 7.87 5.55
N PRO A 688 -21.05 9.21 5.47
CA PRO A 688 -20.64 10.02 6.61
C PRO A 688 -21.69 10.07 7.73
N GLU A 689 -22.96 9.83 7.41
CA GLU A 689 -24.07 9.72 8.38
C GLU A 689 -23.89 8.57 9.39
N THR A 690 -22.98 7.62 9.11
CA THR A 690 -22.73 6.47 9.98
C THR A 690 -21.66 6.73 11.05
N LEU A 691 -20.93 7.85 11.00
CA LEU A 691 -19.77 8.12 11.86
C LEU A 691 -20.06 7.97 13.37
N ASP A 692 -21.17 8.55 13.83
CA ASP A 692 -21.59 8.55 15.24
C ASP A 692 -22.48 7.34 15.61
N THR A 693 -22.63 6.36 14.71
CA THR A 693 -23.46 5.16 14.96
C THR A 693 -22.66 4.04 15.63
N PRO A 694 -23.31 3.07 16.30
CA PRO A 694 -22.62 1.91 16.90
C PRO A 694 -21.90 0.99 15.90
N THR A 695 -22.16 1.13 14.60
CA THR A 695 -21.55 0.32 13.53
C THR A 695 -21.20 1.24 12.34
N PRO A 696 -20.15 2.07 12.45
CA PRO A 696 -19.79 3.04 11.43
C PRO A 696 -19.22 2.36 10.18
N ASN A 697 -19.61 2.80 8.98
CA ASN A 697 -19.17 2.22 7.70
C ASN A 697 -17.68 2.51 7.47
N THR A 698 -16.84 1.64 8.04
CA THR A 698 -15.39 1.78 8.15
C THR A 698 -14.76 0.38 8.11
N PRO A 699 -13.46 0.23 7.76
CA PRO A 699 -12.81 -1.09 7.74
C PRO A 699 -12.86 -1.79 9.10
N LYS A 700 -12.74 -1.03 10.20
CA LYS A 700 -12.86 -1.53 11.57
C LYS A 700 -14.31 -1.94 11.90
N GLY A 701 -15.28 -1.09 11.59
CA GLY A 701 -16.71 -1.37 11.83
C GLY A 701 -17.21 -2.59 11.06
N ALA A 702 -16.70 -2.84 9.84
CA ALA A 702 -16.97 -4.06 9.09
C ALA A 702 -16.43 -5.33 9.78
N VAL A 703 -15.20 -5.29 10.32
CA VAL A 703 -14.63 -6.41 11.10
C VAL A 703 -15.41 -6.64 12.40
N GLU A 704 -15.79 -5.59 13.12
CA GLU A 704 -16.60 -5.70 14.35
C GLU A 704 -18.01 -6.25 14.04
N ASN A 705 -18.63 -5.79 12.95
CA ASN A 705 -19.91 -6.31 12.46
C ASN A 705 -19.84 -7.79 12.06
N PHE A 706 -18.83 -8.20 11.28
CA PHE A 706 -18.62 -9.60 10.90
C PHE A 706 -18.41 -10.50 12.12
N ASN A 707 -17.58 -10.07 13.07
CA ASN A 707 -17.32 -10.82 14.29
C ASN A 707 -18.58 -10.98 15.15
N HIS A 708 -19.41 -9.94 15.25
CA HIS A 708 -20.70 -10.02 15.92
C HIS A 708 -21.66 -10.98 15.18
N TRP A 709 -21.82 -10.81 13.86
CA TRP A 709 -22.68 -11.65 13.03
C TRP A 709 -22.30 -13.13 13.14
N LEU A 710 -21.02 -13.47 13.03
CA LEU A 710 -20.54 -14.86 13.15
C LEU A 710 -20.82 -15.44 14.53
N SER A 711 -20.65 -14.63 15.60
CA SER A 711 -20.87 -15.08 16.98
C SER A 711 -22.33 -15.40 17.34
N VAL A 712 -23.30 -14.99 16.52
CA VAL A 712 -24.74 -15.23 16.74
C VAL A 712 -25.35 -16.25 15.77
N GLN A 713 -24.56 -16.88 14.89
CA GLN A 713 -25.07 -17.94 14.01
C GLN A 713 -25.33 -19.24 14.81
N PRO A 714 -26.50 -19.90 14.63
CA PRO A 714 -26.92 -21.04 15.45
C PRO A 714 -26.11 -22.33 15.21
N ASP A 715 -25.40 -22.37 14.08
CA ASP A 715 -24.64 -23.48 13.52
C ASP A 715 -23.11 -23.26 13.55
N TYR A 716 -22.64 -22.11 14.05
CA TYR A 716 -21.21 -21.82 14.21
C TYR A 716 -20.60 -22.57 15.42
N ASP A 717 -19.53 -23.34 15.17
CA ASP A 717 -18.72 -23.98 16.20
C ASP A 717 -17.26 -23.50 16.09
N PRO A 718 -16.74 -22.70 17.05
CA PRO A 718 -15.38 -22.16 17.03
C PRO A 718 -14.27 -23.22 17.23
N LYS A 719 -14.61 -24.52 17.17
CA LYS A 719 -13.66 -25.64 17.13
C LYS A 719 -13.62 -26.35 15.77
N LYS A 720 -14.39 -25.90 14.78
CA LYS A 720 -14.46 -26.50 13.44
C LYS A 720 -14.21 -25.45 12.36
N THR A 721 -13.63 -25.89 11.25
CA THR A 721 -13.61 -25.10 10.02
C THR A 721 -15.05 -24.75 9.62
N THR A 722 -15.32 -23.46 9.44
CA THR A 722 -16.65 -22.91 9.16
C THR A 722 -16.62 -22.24 7.79
N LEU A 723 -17.52 -22.66 6.89
CA LEU A 723 -17.70 -22.03 5.58
C LEU A 723 -18.80 -20.97 5.65
N VAL A 724 -18.46 -19.72 5.32
CA VAL A 724 -19.36 -18.57 5.35
C VAL A 724 -19.62 -18.10 3.92
N ILE A 725 -20.89 -18.09 3.50
CA ILE A 725 -21.28 -17.45 2.25
C ILE A 725 -21.30 -15.93 2.47
N VAL A 726 -20.56 -15.19 1.66
CA VAL A 726 -20.49 -13.71 1.68
C VAL A 726 -21.22 -13.16 0.47
N GLY A 727 -22.19 -12.29 0.73
CA GLY A 727 -23.01 -11.64 -0.30
C GLY A 727 -22.27 -10.51 -1.00
N ARG A 728 -22.55 -10.38 -2.30
CA ARG A 728 -21.95 -9.41 -3.21
C ARG A 728 -22.02 -7.94 -2.73
N SER A 729 -20.98 -7.17 -3.03
CA SER A 729 -20.89 -5.71 -2.84
C SER A 729 -20.11 -5.07 -4.00
N LEU A 730 -20.17 -3.76 -4.19
CA LEU A 730 -19.64 -3.13 -5.40
C LEU A 730 -19.03 -1.74 -5.16
N TRP A 731 -17.70 -1.73 -4.96
CA TRP A 731 -16.87 -0.57 -4.63
C TRP A 731 -17.20 0.04 -3.25
N GLU A 732 -17.69 -0.81 -2.34
CA GLU A 732 -18.01 -0.52 -0.95
C GLU A 732 -16.93 -1.02 0.03
N GLY A 733 -15.86 -1.66 -0.47
CA GLY A 733 -14.69 -2.06 0.29
C GLY A 733 -13.77 -0.90 0.68
N LEU A 734 -12.46 -1.17 0.78
CA LEU A 734 -11.48 -0.15 1.18
C LEU A 734 -11.51 1.09 0.28
N ASP A 735 -11.36 2.28 0.88
CA ASP A 735 -11.02 3.50 0.14
C ASP A 735 -9.61 3.35 -0.44
N THR A 736 -9.52 3.09 -1.73
CA THR A 736 -8.25 2.84 -2.43
C THR A 736 -7.35 4.07 -2.37
N ARG A 737 -7.91 5.29 -2.36
CA ARG A 737 -7.13 6.54 -2.29
C ARG A 737 -6.47 6.76 -0.92
N ALA A 738 -6.95 6.12 0.15
CA ALA A 738 -6.28 6.10 1.43
C ALA A 738 -5.09 5.11 1.50
N LEU A 739 -4.83 4.35 0.43
CA LEU A 739 -3.75 3.35 0.36
C LEU A 739 -2.56 3.84 -0.50
N PRO A 740 -1.31 3.46 -0.14
CA PRO A 740 -0.11 3.80 -0.93
C PRO A 740 -0.23 3.31 -2.38
N ALA A 741 0.35 4.07 -3.33
CA ALA A 741 0.26 3.75 -4.76
C ALA A 741 0.81 2.36 -5.13
N ALA A 742 1.88 1.91 -4.45
CA ALA A 742 2.39 0.54 -4.63
C ALA A 742 1.34 -0.51 -4.19
N VAL A 743 0.72 -0.32 -3.02
CA VAL A 743 -0.34 -1.22 -2.52
C VAL A 743 -1.53 -1.24 -3.47
N ARG A 744 -1.96 -0.08 -3.99
CA ARG A 744 -3.02 0.00 -5.02
C ARG A 744 -2.65 -0.80 -6.27
N ARG A 745 -1.49 -0.52 -6.88
CA ARG A 745 -1.03 -1.18 -8.12
C ARG A 745 -0.87 -2.68 -7.96
N ASP A 746 -0.21 -3.12 -6.90
CA ASP A 746 0.17 -4.53 -6.75
C ASP A 746 -1.05 -5.38 -6.34
N PHE A 747 -1.93 -4.85 -5.47
CA PHE A 747 -3.20 -5.52 -5.14
C PHE A 747 -4.18 -5.52 -6.31
N GLY A 748 -4.35 -4.40 -7.02
CA GLY A 748 -5.10 -4.37 -8.29
C GLY A 748 -4.53 -5.33 -9.34
N GLY A 749 -3.19 -5.47 -9.35
CA GLY A 749 -2.45 -6.43 -10.16
C GLY A 749 -2.77 -7.89 -9.85
N SER A 750 -3.13 -8.27 -8.63
CA SER A 750 -3.32 -9.69 -8.26
C SER A 750 -4.42 -10.39 -9.08
N LEU A 751 -5.38 -9.63 -9.62
CA LEU A 751 -6.35 -10.11 -10.62
C LEU A 751 -5.79 -9.91 -12.05
N ARG A 752 -4.72 -10.64 -12.37
CA ARG A 752 -4.17 -10.77 -13.73
C ARG A 752 -5.17 -11.50 -14.64
N LEU A 753 -5.32 -11.05 -15.89
CA LEU A 753 -6.20 -11.70 -16.86
C LEU A 753 -5.57 -12.96 -17.46
N ILE A 754 -6.41 -13.89 -17.94
CA ILE A 754 -5.95 -15.20 -18.45
C ILE A 754 -4.89 -15.08 -19.58
N PRO A 755 -3.94 -16.03 -19.66
CA PRO A 755 -2.82 -15.96 -20.60
C PRO A 755 -3.22 -15.80 -22.08
N GLU A 756 -4.31 -16.44 -22.50
CA GLU A 756 -4.81 -16.46 -23.88
C GLU A 756 -5.24 -15.06 -24.32
N VAL A 757 -6.03 -14.38 -23.48
CA VAL A 757 -6.46 -12.99 -23.66
C VAL A 757 -5.25 -12.05 -23.70
N ARG A 758 -4.28 -12.23 -22.79
CA ARG A 758 -3.07 -11.40 -22.75
C ARG A 758 -2.21 -11.59 -24.00
N ARG A 759 -2.07 -12.83 -24.51
CA ARG A 759 -1.39 -13.12 -25.78
C ARG A 759 -2.09 -12.46 -26.96
N LEU A 760 -3.42 -12.57 -27.06
CA LEU A 760 -4.18 -11.91 -28.14
C LEU A 760 -4.03 -10.39 -28.08
N ALA A 761 -4.09 -9.77 -26.90
CA ALA A 761 -3.90 -8.32 -26.76
C ALA A 761 -2.48 -7.85 -27.14
N ALA A 762 -1.46 -8.67 -26.87
CA ALA A 762 -0.10 -8.42 -27.35
C ALA A 762 -0.05 -8.42 -28.89
N ILE A 763 -0.68 -9.39 -29.54
CA ILE A 763 -0.73 -9.53 -31.00
C ILE A 763 -1.53 -8.38 -31.64
N VAL A 764 -2.69 -8.03 -31.08
CA VAL A 764 -3.49 -6.88 -31.51
C VAL A 764 -2.64 -5.60 -31.43
N THR A 765 -1.90 -5.40 -30.35
CA THR A 765 -1.07 -4.20 -30.17
C THR A 765 0.15 -4.19 -31.11
N TYR A 766 0.81 -5.33 -31.33
CA TYR A 766 1.90 -5.48 -32.29
C TYR A 766 1.44 -5.21 -33.73
N ASN A 767 0.29 -5.78 -34.13
CA ASN A 767 -0.28 -5.58 -35.46
C ASN A 767 -0.81 -4.15 -35.66
N LEU A 768 -1.39 -3.53 -34.63
CA LEU A 768 -1.74 -2.10 -34.61
C LEU A 768 -0.49 -1.24 -34.88
N ALA A 769 0.59 -1.53 -34.17
CA ALA A 769 1.84 -0.79 -34.25
C ALA A 769 2.50 -0.92 -35.63
N LEU A 770 2.48 -2.12 -36.23
CA LEU A 770 2.95 -2.35 -37.60
C LEU A 770 2.08 -1.62 -38.65
N LYS A 771 0.75 -1.81 -38.59
CA LYS A 771 -0.23 -1.33 -39.57
C LYS A 771 -0.27 0.20 -39.72
N TYR A 772 0.06 0.93 -38.66
CA TYR A 772 0.08 2.39 -38.63
C TYR A 772 1.46 3.00 -38.28
N HIS A 773 2.53 2.20 -38.31
CA HIS A 773 3.92 2.62 -38.09
C HIS A 773 4.16 3.37 -36.76
N LEU A 774 3.52 2.92 -35.68
CA LEU A 774 3.51 3.58 -34.36
C LEU A 774 4.78 3.26 -33.57
N HIS A 775 5.91 3.83 -33.98
CA HIS A 775 7.24 3.49 -33.46
C HIS A 775 7.49 3.76 -31.96
N SER A 776 6.55 4.40 -31.24
CA SER A 776 6.61 4.63 -29.78
C SER A 776 5.98 3.53 -28.93
N ILE A 777 5.47 2.45 -29.54
CA ILE A 777 4.88 1.31 -28.84
C ILE A 777 5.98 0.33 -28.40
N ASP A 778 6.14 0.17 -27.08
CA ASP A 778 7.06 -0.77 -26.41
C ASP A 778 6.28 -1.50 -25.30
N PRO A 779 6.16 -2.84 -25.32
CA PRO A 779 5.28 -3.59 -24.42
C PRO A 779 5.65 -3.46 -22.93
N ARG A 780 6.85 -2.97 -22.63
CA ARG A 780 7.38 -2.74 -21.28
C ARG A 780 6.98 -1.39 -20.71
N LEU A 781 6.34 -0.50 -21.48
CA LEU A 781 5.84 0.78 -21.01
C LEU A 781 4.41 0.66 -20.45
N PRO A 782 4.05 1.44 -19.40
CA PRO A 782 2.68 1.45 -18.87
C PRO A 782 1.68 2.12 -19.82
N TYR A 783 2.14 3.09 -20.61
CA TYR A 783 1.36 3.76 -21.65
C TYR A 783 2.28 4.29 -22.77
N TYR A 784 1.76 4.40 -23.99
CA TYR A 784 2.52 4.89 -25.15
C TYR A 784 2.31 6.39 -25.36
N LYS A 785 3.39 7.16 -25.54
CA LYS A 785 3.30 8.58 -25.87
C LYS A 785 3.04 8.75 -27.38
N SER A 786 2.01 9.52 -27.72
CA SER A 786 1.62 9.89 -29.10
C SER A 786 1.55 8.73 -30.10
N ALA A 787 0.79 7.68 -29.77
CA ALA A 787 0.57 6.49 -30.60
C ALA A 787 -0.88 6.37 -31.08
N PHE A 788 -1.86 6.22 -30.17
CA PHE A 788 -3.28 6.08 -30.54
C PHE A 788 -4.25 6.50 -29.43
N LEU A 789 -5.45 6.96 -29.81
CA LEU A 789 -6.58 7.13 -28.90
C LEU A 789 -7.26 5.76 -28.69
N GLY A 790 -7.40 5.33 -27.45
CA GLY A 790 -8.26 4.20 -27.08
C GLY A 790 -9.68 4.67 -26.83
N ALA A 791 -10.63 4.33 -27.70
CA ALA A 791 -12.02 4.77 -27.61
C ALA A 791 -12.94 3.60 -27.23
N HIS A 792 -13.59 3.68 -26.07
CA HIS A 792 -14.53 2.67 -25.59
C HIS A 792 -15.99 3.11 -25.81
N LEU A 793 -16.59 2.63 -26.91
CA LEU A 793 -17.92 3.02 -27.39
C LEU A 793 -18.99 2.08 -26.80
N ARG A 794 -19.67 2.53 -25.74
CA ARG A 794 -20.67 1.76 -24.98
C ARG A 794 -22.08 2.09 -25.45
N THR A 795 -22.52 1.49 -26.54
CA THR A 795 -23.81 1.77 -27.21
C THR A 795 -24.65 0.52 -27.49
N GLU A 796 -24.19 -0.64 -27.00
CA GLU A 796 -24.75 -1.97 -27.28
C GLU A 796 -26.16 -2.18 -26.70
N SER A 797 -26.79 -3.29 -27.08
CA SER A 797 -28.17 -3.64 -26.74
C SER A 797 -28.44 -3.73 -25.24
N ASP A 798 -27.49 -4.23 -24.43
CA ASP A 798 -27.65 -4.35 -22.97
C ASP A 798 -27.62 -2.98 -22.27
N ALA A 799 -26.69 -2.09 -22.66
CA ALA A 799 -26.67 -0.70 -22.19
C ALA A 799 -27.93 0.08 -22.59
N ARG A 800 -28.43 -0.18 -23.81
CA ARG A 800 -29.67 0.42 -24.35
C ARG A 800 -30.92 -0.09 -23.59
N ALA A 801 -31.01 -1.39 -23.33
CA ALA A 801 -32.09 -2.01 -22.55
C ALA A 801 -32.09 -1.55 -21.08
N ALA A 802 -30.90 -1.35 -20.49
CA ALA A 802 -30.75 -0.76 -19.16
C ALA A 802 -31.03 0.76 -19.10
N GLY A 803 -31.42 1.38 -20.23
CA GLY A 803 -31.80 2.80 -20.32
C GLY A 803 -30.62 3.78 -20.21
N TRP A 804 -29.37 3.31 -20.31
CA TRP A 804 -28.17 4.15 -20.10
C TRP A 804 -27.97 5.21 -21.19
N LEU A 805 -28.64 5.06 -22.33
CA LEU A 805 -28.53 5.94 -23.51
C LEU A 805 -29.73 6.89 -23.66
N ASN A 806 -30.68 6.86 -22.72
CA ASN A 806 -32.01 7.51 -22.83
C ASN A 806 -32.14 8.78 -21.97
N ASP A 807 -31.08 9.15 -21.27
CA ASP A 807 -30.98 10.36 -20.46
C ASP A 807 -30.57 11.53 -21.39
N GLU A 808 -31.19 12.70 -21.24
CA GLU A 808 -30.88 13.89 -22.07
C GLU A 808 -30.28 15.05 -21.27
N GLY A 809 -30.44 15.07 -19.94
CA GLY A 809 -30.11 16.23 -19.09
C GLY A 809 -28.70 16.26 -18.51
N ALA A 810 -28.09 15.10 -18.24
CA ALA A 810 -26.73 14.96 -17.70
C ALA A 810 -25.77 14.28 -18.70
N ALA A 811 -26.11 14.39 -19.99
CA ALA A 811 -26.05 13.23 -20.87
C ALA A 811 -25.79 13.59 -22.35
N ALA A 812 -25.20 14.76 -22.63
CA ALA A 812 -24.77 15.14 -23.98
C ALA A 812 -23.90 14.06 -24.67
N HIS A 813 -23.18 13.25 -23.87
CA HIS A 813 -22.35 12.13 -24.31
C HIS A 813 -22.88 10.73 -23.95
N ALA A 814 -24.18 10.57 -23.64
CA ALA A 814 -24.75 9.26 -23.34
C ALA A 814 -25.05 8.43 -24.60
N ASN A 815 -25.72 9.02 -25.58
CA ASN A 815 -26.06 8.35 -26.83
C ASN A 815 -24.85 8.20 -27.78
N TYR A 816 -25.01 7.38 -28.82
CA TYR A 816 -23.96 7.10 -29.82
C TYR A 816 -23.33 8.37 -30.42
N THR A 817 -24.15 9.36 -30.79
CA THR A 817 -23.67 10.59 -31.43
C THR A 817 -22.80 11.37 -30.45
N GLY A 818 -23.29 11.53 -29.22
CA GLY A 818 -22.60 12.19 -28.12
C GLY A 818 -21.26 11.56 -27.76
N GLN A 819 -21.19 10.22 -27.63
CA GLN A 819 -19.92 9.50 -27.42
C GLN A 819 -18.97 9.71 -28.62
N THR A 820 -19.48 9.57 -29.84
CA THR A 820 -18.66 9.70 -31.06
C THR A 820 -18.04 11.10 -31.18
N ASP A 821 -18.83 12.16 -31.04
CA ASP A 821 -18.33 13.53 -31.17
C ASP A 821 -17.35 13.92 -30.05
N ALA A 822 -17.57 13.44 -28.81
CA ALA A 822 -16.61 13.60 -27.71
C ALA A 822 -15.27 12.91 -28.02
N TYR A 823 -15.30 11.66 -28.47
CA TYR A 823 -14.08 10.86 -28.69
C TYR A 823 -13.28 11.39 -29.90
N LEU A 824 -13.96 11.86 -30.95
CA LEU A 824 -13.30 12.51 -32.09
C LEU A 824 -12.69 13.87 -31.70
N SER A 825 -13.39 14.67 -30.89
CA SER A 825 -12.86 15.92 -30.33
C SER A 825 -11.59 15.67 -29.49
N GLN A 826 -11.59 14.61 -28.66
CA GLN A 826 -10.44 14.19 -27.87
C GLN A 826 -9.26 13.71 -28.73
N ALA A 827 -9.49 13.07 -29.88
CA ALA A 827 -8.43 12.74 -30.82
C ALA A 827 -7.76 14.00 -31.42
N VAL A 828 -8.55 15.04 -31.73
CA VAL A 828 -8.02 16.35 -32.16
C VAL A 828 -7.25 17.04 -31.04
N GLU A 829 -7.78 17.04 -29.81
CA GLU A 829 -7.17 17.67 -28.62
C GLU A 829 -5.76 17.12 -28.29
N HIS A 830 -5.52 15.83 -28.56
CA HIS A 830 -4.25 15.14 -28.30
C HIS A 830 -3.35 14.94 -29.53
N ASP A 831 -3.73 15.47 -30.71
CA ASP A 831 -3.02 15.26 -31.99
C ASP A 831 -2.82 13.77 -32.36
N LEU A 832 -3.88 12.96 -32.23
CA LEU A 832 -3.87 11.51 -32.45
C LEU A 832 -4.61 11.13 -33.74
N SER A 833 -3.85 10.69 -34.75
CA SER A 833 -4.37 10.31 -36.08
C SER A 833 -4.91 8.87 -36.18
N VAL A 834 -4.72 8.06 -35.13
CA VAL A 834 -5.14 6.64 -35.04
C VAL A 834 -6.03 6.45 -33.82
N ILE A 835 -7.16 5.77 -34.02
CA ILE A 835 -8.13 5.44 -32.96
C ILE A 835 -8.36 3.92 -32.94
N TYR A 836 -8.06 3.31 -31.80
CA TYR A 836 -8.45 1.93 -31.50
C TYR A 836 -9.84 1.95 -30.85
N VAL A 837 -10.85 1.38 -31.50
CA VAL A 837 -12.24 1.36 -31.01
C VAL A 837 -12.58 0.00 -30.42
N ALA A 838 -13.00 0.00 -29.16
CA ALA A 838 -13.60 -1.13 -28.48
C ALA A 838 -15.13 -0.93 -28.38
N SER A 839 -15.89 -1.89 -28.89
CA SER A 839 -17.34 -1.99 -28.72
C SER A 839 -17.80 -3.42 -29.02
N GLY A 840 -18.87 -3.86 -28.37
CA GLY A 840 -19.58 -5.09 -28.74
C GLY A 840 -20.48 -4.95 -29.98
N ASN A 841 -20.62 -3.76 -30.57
CA ASN A 841 -21.46 -3.53 -31.75
C ASN A 841 -20.63 -3.15 -32.99
N THR A 842 -20.29 -4.15 -33.81
CA THR A 842 -19.54 -3.98 -35.08
C THR A 842 -20.16 -2.97 -36.05
N SER A 843 -21.49 -2.89 -36.13
CA SER A 843 -22.17 -1.92 -37.01
C SER A 843 -21.97 -0.47 -36.58
N GLU A 844 -21.83 -0.22 -35.28
CA GLU A 844 -21.55 1.11 -34.72
C GLU A 844 -20.05 1.44 -34.79
N ILE A 845 -19.15 0.44 -34.83
CA ILE A 845 -17.72 0.64 -35.15
C ILE A 845 -17.54 1.13 -36.60
N SER A 846 -18.18 0.47 -37.59
CA SER A 846 -18.07 0.90 -39.01
C SER A 846 -18.59 2.34 -39.20
N ARG A 847 -19.73 2.66 -38.58
CA ARG A 847 -20.32 4.01 -38.59
C ARG A 847 -19.43 5.05 -37.87
N PHE A 848 -18.66 4.65 -36.86
CA PHE A 848 -17.69 5.50 -36.19
C PHE A 848 -16.51 5.78 -37.13
N ALA A 849 -15.99 4.74 -37.80
CA ALA A 849 -14.91 4.86 -38.77
C ALA A 849 -15.26 5.78 -39.94
N GLU A 850 -16.45 5.65 -40.53
CA GLU A 850 -16.93 6.54 -41.60
C GLU A 850 -16.94 8.01 -41.16
N LYS A 851 -17.49 8.30 -39.97
CA LYS A 851 -17.58 9.67 -39.45
C LYS A 851 -16.19 10.24 -39.09
N ALA A 852 -15.32 9.43 -38.49
CA ALA A 852 -13.95 9.80 -38.15
C ALA A 852 -13.13 10.17 -39.41
N TRP A 853 -13.27 9.39 -40.47
CA TRP A 853 -12.62 9.64 -41.75
C TRP A 853 -13.15 10.90 -42.45
N GLN A 854 -14.47 11.07 -42.49
CA GLN A 854 -15.13 12.21 -43.16
C GLN A 854 -14.84 13.57 -42.49
N LEU A 855 -14.74 13.61 -41.16
CA LEU A 855 -14.53 14.87 -40.42
C LEU A 855 -13.05 15.24 -40.25
N HIS A 856 -12.19 14.25 -39.99
CA HIS A 856 -10.80 14.48 -39.57
C HIS A 856 -9.76 13.56 -40.24
N SER A 857 -10.18 12.67 -41.15
CA SER A 857 -9.31 11.68 -41.81
C SER A 857 -8.55 10.77 -40.82
N PHE A 858 -9.14 10.49 -39.66
CA PHE A 858 -8.56 9.59 -38.67
C PHE A 858 -8.67 8.13 -39.10
N ASN A 859 -7.61 7.37 -38.86
CA ASN A 859 -7.59 5.92 -39.05
C ASN A 859 -8.25 5.21 -37.87
N VAL A 860 -9.36 4.52 -38.12
CA VAL A 860 -10.08 3.73 -37.10
C VAL A 860 -9.83 2.24 -37.31
N THR A 861 -9.66 1.49 -36.21
CA THR A 861 -9.43 0.05 -36.22
C THR A 861 -9.96 -0.59 -34.93
N SER A 862 -10.30 -1.87 -34.97
CA SER A 862 -10.65 -2.72 -33.81
C SER A 862 -9.74 -3.96 -33.75
N LYS A 863 -9.86 -4.80 -32.71
CA LYS A 863 -9.22 -6.13 -32.63
C LYS A 863 -9.45 -6.99 -33.88
N SER A 864 -10.66 -6.98 -34.43
CA SER A 864 -11.04 -7.81 -35.58
C SER A 864 -10.37 -7.33 -36.88
N ASP A 865 -10.02 -6.05 -36.98
CA ASP A 865 -9.27 -5.48 -38.11
C ASP A 865 -7.75 -5.68 -37.99
N LEU A 866 -7.29 -6.38 -36.94
CA LEU A 866 -5.89 -6.53 -36.54
C LEU A 866 -5.48 -7.99 -36.30
N LEU A 867 -6.41 -8.94 -36.37
CA LEU A 867 -6.15 -10.37 -36.26
C LEU A 867 -6.50 -11.08 -37.57
N SER A 868 -5.86 -12.21 -37.85
CA SER A 868 -6.05 -12.97 -39.09
C SER A 868 -5.62 -14.43 -38.93
N GLY A 869 -6.28 -15.34 -39.64
CA GLY A 869 -5.98 -16.77 -39.56
C GLY A 869 -6.17 -17.31 -38.14
N SER A 870 -5.26 -18.15 -37.67
CA SER A 870 -5.37 -18.80 -36.35
C SER A 870 -5.46 -17.84 -35.16
N ASP A 871 -4.91 -16.62 -35.26
CA ASP A 871 -5.05 -15.63 -34.18
C ASP A 871 -6.45 -14.95 -34.18
N LEU A 872 -7.19 -14.98 -35.31
CA LEU A 872 -8.60 -14.57 -35.38
C LEU A 872 -9.53 -15.70 -34.94
N GLU A 873 -9.27 -16.93 -35.39
CA GLU A 873 -9.98 -18.14 -34.92
C GLU A 873 -9.93 -18.24 -33.39
N ALA A 874 -8.74 -18.00 -32.79
CA ALA A 874 -8.56 -17.96 -31.33
C ALA A 874 -9.26 -16.78 -30.63
N LEU A 875 -9.66 -15.71 -31.33
CA LEU A 875 -10.55 -14.68 -30.79
C LEU A 875 -12.02 -15.10 -30.90
N GLU A 876 -12.41 -15.76 -31.99
CA GLU A 876 -13.78 -16.22 -32.22
C GLU A 876 -14.19 -17.37 -31.29
N ASP A 877 -13.24 -18.23 -30.88
CA ASP A 877 -13.41 -19.25 -29.84
C ASP A 877 -13.64 -18.66 -28.42
N LEU A 878 -13.29 -17.40 -28.17
CA LEU A 878 -13.53 -16.75 -26.88
C LEU A 878 -14.98 -16.28 -26.74
N SER A 879 -15.54 -16.40 -25.54
CA SER A 879 -16.87 -15.86 -25.22
C SER A 879 -16.92 -14.32 -25.34
N TRP A 880 -18.12 -13.76 -25.56
CA TRP A 880 -18.32 -12.32 -25.76
C TRP A 880 -17.64 -11.44 -24.70
N ASP A 881 -17.75 -11.80 -23.41
CA ASP A 881 -17.08 -11.06 -22.33
C ASP A 881 -15.54 -11.22 -22.39
N GLN A 882 -15.02 -12.41 -22.72
CA GLN A 882 -13.58 -12.65 -22.90
C GLN A 882 -13.00 -11.90 -24.10
N GLN A 883 -13.74 -11.78 -25.22
CA GLN A 883 -13.36 -10.92 -26.33
C GLN A 883 -13.28 -9.44 -25.90
N GLY A 884 -14.11 -9.01 -24.94
CA GLY A 884 -14.01 -7.70 -24.30
C GLY A 884 -12.76 -7.53 -23.42
N LEU A 885 -12.24 -8.61 -22.82
CA LEU A 885 -11.00 -8.57 -22.04
C LEU A 885 -9.76 -8.29 -22.92
N VAL A 886 -9.78 -8.66 -24.21
CA VAL A 886 -8.72 -8.33 -25.16
C VAL A 886 -8.67 -6.81 -25.38
N ASP A 887 -9.82 -6.16 -25.57
CA ASP A 887 -9.90 -4.69 -25.66
C ASP A 887 -9.43 -4.02 -24.36
N TYR A 888 -9.81 -4.59 -23.20
CA TYR A 888 -9.42 -4.08 -21.89
C TYR A 888 -7.90 -4.08 -21.71
N GLU A 889 -7.19 -5.15 -22.11
CA GLU A 889 -5.72 -5.20 -22.08
C GLU A 889 -5.05 -4.16 -22.99
N VAL A 890 -5.56 -3.97 -24.22
CA VAL A 890 -5.02 -3.01 -25.19
C VAL A 890 -5.24 -1.57 -24.72
N LEU A 891 -6.46 -1.22 -24.31
CA LEU A 891 -6.85 0.12 -23.93
C LEU A 891 -6.10 0.66 -22.70
N ARG A 892 -5.67 -0.21 -21.78
CA ARG A 892 -4.87 0.20 -20.61
C ARG A 892 -3.54 0.86 -20.99
N ARG A 893 -2.95 0.53 -22.15
CA ARG A 893 -1.65 1.06 -22.59
C ARG A 893 -1.72 2.16 -23.68
N GLY A 894 -2.92 2.54 -24.15
CA GLY A 894 -3.10 3.58 -25.17
C GLY A 894 -2.55 4.96 -24.78
N SER A 895 -2.52 5.93 -25.71
CA SER A 895 -1.98 7.28 -25.43
C SER A 895 -2.94 8.15 -24.65
N SER A 896 -4.20 8.20 -25.10
CA SER A 896 -5.30 8.80 -24.35
C SER A 896 -6.47 7.81 -24.37
N LEU A 897 -7.25 7.73 -23.29
CA LEU A 897 -8.46 6.91 -23.19
C LEU A 897 -9.70 7.80 -23.26
N ALA A 898 -10.62 7.51 -24.17
CA ALA A 898 -11.95 8.11 -24.26
C ALA A 898 -13.00 7.07 -23.85
N GLY A 899 -13.83 7.38 -22.86
CA GLY A 899 -14.85 6.45 -22.35
C GLY A 899 -16.09 7.11 -21.77
N PHE A 900 -17.11 6.32 -21.47
CA PHE A 900 -18.43 6.77 -20.99
C PHE A 900 -18.65 6.44 -19.51
N ALA A 901 -19.14 7.41 -18.73
CA ALA A 901 -19.18 7.36 -17.27
C ALA A 901 -20.10 6.30 -16.64
N ARG A 902 -21.09 5.73 -17.34
CA ARG A 902 -21.82 4.54 -16.82
C ARG A 902 -21.06 3.22 -17.02
N SER A 903 -20.01 3.20 -17.85
CA SER A 903 -19.24 1.99 -18.15
C SER A 903 -18.17 1.74 -17.09
N SER A 904 -18.41 0.79 -16.19
CA SER A 904 -17.41 0.35 -15.21
C SER A 904 -16.14 -0.24 -15.85
N PHE A 905 -16.23 -0.75 -17.08
CA PHE A 905 -15.09 -1.15 -17.91
C PHE A 905 -14.17 0.05 -18.18
N ALA A 906 -14.71 1.14 -18.72
CA ALA A 906 -13.92 2.33 -19.09
C ALA A 906 -13.39 3.06 -17.84
N PHE A 907 -14.22 3.19 -16.80
CA PHE A 907 -13.79 3.77 -15.54
C PHE A 907 -12.68 2.97 -14.87
N ASN A 908 -12.72 1.63 -14.91
CA ASN A 908 -11.68 0.82 -14.29
C ASN A 908 -10.34 0.97 -15.02
N ILE A 909 -10.34 0.95 -16.36
CA ILE A 909 -9.14 1.25 -17.18
C ILE A 909 -8.57 2.64 -16.87
N ALA A 910 -9.41 3.66 -16.69
CA ALA A 910 -8.97 5.01 -16.32
C ALA A 910 -8.30 5.04 -14.94
N ILE A 911 -8.88 4.36 -13.94
CA ILE A 911 -8.29 4.21 -12.61
C ILE A 911 -6.96 3.44 -12.67
N THR A 912 -6.84 2.41 -13.50
CA THR A 912 -5.57 1.72 -13.73
C THR A 912 -4.48 2.65 -14.28
N ARG A 913 -4.82 3.47 -15.28
CA ARG A 913 -3.89 4.40 -15.94
C ARG A 913 -3.44 5.52 -15.01
N ASN A 914 -4.30 5.93 -14.09
CA ASN A 914 -4.02 6.98 -13.10
C ASN A 914 -2.83 6.65 -12.17
N GLU A 915 -2.52 5.37 -11.97
CA GLU A 915 -1.37 4.93 -11.15
C GLU A 915 0.02 5.16 -11.78
N PHE A 916 0.03 5.61 -13.04
CA PHE A 916 1.23 5.87 -13.85
C PHE A 916 1.34 7.34 -14.31
N VAL A 917 0.45 8.21 -13.81
CA VAL A 917 0.57 9.66 -13.90
C VAL A 917 1.54 10.14 -12.82
N ASP A 918 2.44 11.08 -13.16
CA ASP A 918 3.37 11.65 -12.19
C ASP A 918 2.62 12.33 -11.03
N VAL A 919 3.03 12.03 -9.79
CA VAL A 919 2.32 12.47 -8.56
C VAL A 919 2.24 14.00 -8.45
N ASN A 920 3.12 14.74 -9.13
CA ASN A 920 3.05 16.20 -9.25
C ASN A 920 1.85 16.72 -10.08
N GLN A 921 1.02 15.85 -10.67
CA GLN A 921 -0.20 16.21 -11.42
C GLN A 921 -1.51 16.06 -10.61
N GLU A 922 -1.48 16.20 -9.28
CA GLU A 922 -2.69 16.48 -8.48
C GLU A 922 -3.49 17.71 -8.98
N ALA A 923 -2.87 18.55 -9.82
CA ALA A 923 -3.53 19.63 -10.53
C ALA A 923 -4.68 19.19 -11.46
N LEU A 924 -4.73 17.92 -11.90
CA LEU A 924 -5.77 17.40 -12.79
C LEU A 924 -7.04 16.92 -12.08
N TRP A 925 -7.09 16.96 -10.75
CA TRP A 925 -8.36 16.77 -10.05
C TRP A 925 -9.37 17.85 -10.46
N LEU A 926 -10.55 17.43 -10.89
CA LEU A 926 -11.75 18.25 -10.82
C LEU A 926 -12.08 18.51 -9.34
N ARG A 927 -11.44 19.54 -8.75
CA ARG A 927 -11.85 20.12 -7.46
C ARG A 927 -13.35 20.41 -7.51
N PRO A 928 -14.06 20.47 -6.37
CA PRO A 928 -15.43 20.99 -6.33
C PRO A 928 -15.55 22.41 -6.95
N GLU A 929 -14.47 23.19 -6.96
CA GLU A 929 -14.37 24.50 -7.65
C GLU A 929 -14.20 24.40 -9.18
N HIS A 930 -13.73 23.26 -9.70
CA HIS A 930 -13.51 22.99 -11.12
C HIS A 930 -14.78 22.45 -11.83
N LEU A 931 -15.96 22.56 -11.22
CA LEU A 931 -17.28 22.19 -11.78
C LEU A 931 -17.72 22.94 -13.06
N LYS A 932 -16.78 23.55 -13.81
CA LYS A 932 -17.01 24.33 -15.04
C LYS A 932 -16.81 23.53 -16.34
N LYS A 933 -16.39 22.27 -16.28
CA LYS A 933 -16.63 21.29 -17.36
C LYS A 933 -17.89 20.51 -16.99
N GLU A 934 -19.02 20.85 -17.60
CA GLU A 934 -20.33 20.33 -17.18
C GLU A 934 -20.50 18.83 -17.50
N ASP A 935 -19.82 18.32 -18.54
CA ASP A 935 -20.03 16.98 -19.11
C ASP A 935 -18.89 15.94 -18.87
N VAL A 936 -17.96 16.17 -17.94
CA VAL A 936 -16.81 15.26 -17.68
C VAL A 936 -16.83 14.76 -16.23
N ALA A 937 -16.70 13.44 -16.04
CA ALA A 937 -16.69 12.78 -14.73
C ALA A 937 -15.28 12.44 -14.20
N PHE A 938 -14.30 12.26 -15.09
CA PHE A 938 -12.89 12.03 -14.72
C PHE A 938 -11.97 12.45 -15.87
N GLU A 939 -10.84 13.07 -15.53
CA GLU A 939 -9.80 13.50 -16.48
C GLU A 939 -8.45 13.47 -15.76
N ASP A 940 -7.45 12.79 -16.32
CA ASP A 940 -6.09 12.69 -15.73
C ASP A 940 -4.96 12.84 -16.75
N GLY A 941 -5.25 13.43 -17.92
CA GLY A 941 -4.29 13.66 -19.00
C GLY A 941 -3.97 12.41 -19.82
N LEU A 942 -4.06 11.22 -19.22
CA LEU A 942 -4.00 9.92 -19.91
C LEU A 942 -5.40 9.37 -20.23
N SER A 943 -6.44 9.85 -19.57
CA SER A 943 -7.80 9.32 -19.65
C SER A 943 -8.82 10.44 -19.48
N LYS A 944 -9.97 10.31 -20.16
CA LYS A 944 -11.12 11.22 -20.06
C LYS A 944 -12.41 10.42 -20.15
N ILE A 945 -13.25 10.56 -19.13
CA ILE A 945 -14.52 9.84 -18.97
C ILE A 945 -15.67 10.83 -19.04
N TRP A 946 -16.51 10.67 -20.07
CA TRP A 946 -17.53 11.61 -20.52
C TRP A 946 -18.94 11.25 -20.04
N GLY A 947 -19.79 12.28 -19.89
CA GLY A 947 -21.07 12.22 -19.20
C GLY A 947 -20.88 12.24 -17.68
N ARG A 948 -21.91 12.64 -16.92
CA ARG A 948 -21.84 12.74 -15.45
C ARG A 948 -22.93 11.94 -14.75
N PHE A 949 -22.52 11.06 -13.85
CA PHE A 949 -23.41 10.19 -13.09
C PHE A 949 -22.89 10.07 -11.64
N PRO A 950 -23.47 10.83 -10.68
CA PRO A 950 -22.97 10.95 -9.32
C PRO A 950 -22.85 9.63 -8.53
N TRP A 951 -23.55 8.56 -8.94
CA TRP A 951 -23.44 7.25 -8.30
C TRP A 951 -22.10 6.56 -8.63
N GLN A 952 -21.71 6.57 -9.91
CA GLN A 952 -20.43 6.05 -10.38
C GLN A 952 -19.26 6.91 -9.89
N GLU A 953 -19.36 8.24 -10.01
CA GLU A 953 -18.32 9.19 -9.57
C GLU A 953 -17.93 8.98 -8.09
N LYS A 954 -18.92 8.89 -7.19
CA LYS A 954 -18.66 8.69 -5.74
C LYS A 954 -18.08 7.32 -5.39
N ARG A 955 -18.48 6.27 -6.11
CA ARG A 955 -18.06 4.89 -5.82
C ARG A 955 -16.73 4.55 -6.46
N MET A 956 -16.61 4.69 -7.78
CA MET A 956 -15.50 4.15 -8.55
C MET A 956 -14.18 4.88 -8.31
N LEU A 957 -14.18 6.22 -8.17
CA LEU A 957 -12.94 7.01 -8.04
C LEU A 957 -12.08 6.64 -6.81
N ARG A 958 -12.69 6.00 -5.82
CA ARG A 958 -12.13 5.63 -4.51
C ARG A 958 -12.38 4.18 -4.09
N GLY A 959 -13.16 3.41 -4.83
CA GLY A 959 -13.43 1.99 -4.53
C GLY A 959 -13.10 1.04 -5.68
N ALA A 960 -12.85 1.56 -6.89
CA ALA A 960 -12.24 0.74 -7.94
C ALA A 960 -10.73 0.62 -7.68
N TRP A 961 -10.20 -0.56 -7.99
CA TRP A 961 -8.78 -0.88 -7.93
C TRP A 961 -8.19 -0.90 -9.34
N PRO A 962 -6.91 -0.52 -9.52
CA PRO A 962 -6.25 -0.52 -10.83
C PRO A 962 -6.12 -1.94 -11.42
#